data_AF-A0A9N8H9S6-F1
#
_entry.id   AF-A0A9N8H9S6-F1
#
_cell.length_a   1.000
_cell.length_b   1.000
_cell.length_c   1.000
_cell.angle_alpha   90.00
_cell.angle_beta   90.00
_cell.angle_gamma   90.00
#
_symmetry.space_group_name_H-M   'P 1'
#
loop_
_entity.id
_entity.type
_entity.pdbx_description
1 polymer ?
#
loop_
_entity_poly.entity_id
_entity_poly.type
_entity_poly.pdbx_seq_one_letter_code
_entity_poly.pdbx_strand_id
1 'polypeptide(L)'
;MLLDTSTSAIPRTAHGGPPVESNNKAMMSASKKKKSTSQWTLIIRAIILEGPVVLLFAALLSVALVQRVYGTYVVPIVESYRRSEMVGDFYPDYANDFTYYNRHCGPKDLSTRSSNDLLIQEHYTGTEAADVMLEHGAVAFQNALSNDTATELRAYLALKHHNKQNLSYNEVFWEEQNRLSLGIGTNDHPAIAKAMKEIGNHPVIKRTLEGILGPDPAIVEISTLTSLNGAHDQGIHTDSDWFGSSLLYSRTFLHSYSMFVALQDTSKDLGATTVCPGSHFCADKDLEELCLEHGAFEVSTNGHTGEHGLLRKGDAFLFNQNIWHRGPKNVDPDGLDRIMFIMTFATAKDDSSDHRIQGLGTYYYQRFNMWGATFSMLKDATKTMVQPLAGLRALGFIPTRGVTWIQQFAHQFANGEEFYADYELEDFVEKILNANNVPMFLRSTSDRWAKFIPEMLSIGVEYLAALNGCALFFYAVGLALCAAVSPTPVGVRRSVTRLGLIVMLTAGTIGAISWYFDQTELAQSVISEAVFAEPFPEPPTEPSNPKSITFPERNDVLISTRFDAKFLASFNRFLSFHPGNRVWEKYVADAALLPASLLDLAAQKIVRDIGQIYEVGLASRFLRQDHQTGAWLIMSQKEAVEESVQAIVRTKHPLIGHLTQELKYMLADARFGNHRGTAMATMSEELLAREWLSTLYGKQRSSSDTTTQATKNNKYQQFQIDHANLHIRKGRQLLQFRRRTQRSPTEYLKLRVVEQRSRHHDDMIAVGDKVWVYGDTWYEGKLMDVLDDSDGICVVYVYNSGSYEEVHADDIRSYNVFKIGDRVDVDYHGTSEEFYPGVITNIHPDGTCSVRFDDGEHTAIGREYLLHFEES
;
A
#
# COMPACT_ATOMS: atom_id res chain seq x y z
N MET A 1 29.66 -35.56 42.85
CA MET A 1 29.68 -35.03 44.24
C MET A 1 28.24 -35.05 44.70
N LEU A 2 27.79 -36.01 45.52
CA LEU A 2 28.08 -36.16 46.96
C LEU A 2 27.85 -34.86 47.74
N LEU A 3 26.77 -34.83 48.54
CA LEU A 3 26.88 -35.01 49.98
C LEU A 3 25.53 -35.46 50.58
N ASP A 4 25.62 -36.10 51.74
CA ASP A 4 24.56 -36.82 52.46
C ASP A 4 24.61 -36.36 53.95
N THR A 5 23.51 -36.43 54.70
CA THR A 5 23.53 -36.58 56.18
C THR A 5 22.15 -36.82 56.82
N SER A 6 22.19 -37.52 57.95
CA SER A 6 21.08 -38.00 58.79
C SER A 6 20.67 -36.94 59.87
N THR A 7 19.84 -37.16 60.92
CA THR A 7 19.50 -38.35 61.73
C THR A 7 18.15 -38.18 62.49
N SER A 8 17.83 -39.11 63.41
CA SER A 8 16.51 -39.40 64.02
C SER A 8 16.27 -38.86 65.45
N ALA A 9 15.05 -39.02 65.97
CA ALA A 9 14.73 -38.93 67.41
C ALA A 9 13.60 -39.90 67.84
N ILE A 10 13.63 -40.38 69.09
CA ILE A 10 12.78 -41.44 69.69
C ILE A 10 12.07 -40.91 70.97
N PRO A 11 10.90 -41.43 71.40
CA PRO A 11 9.97 -40.75 72.34
C PRO A 11 10.01 -41.26 73.80
N ARG A 12 9.15 -40.72 74.68
CA ARG A 12 8.87 -41.27 76.03
C ARG A 12 7.39 -41.23 76.46
N THR A 13 7.07 -42.22 77.30
CA THR A 13 5.84 -42.59 78.04
C THR A 13 5.47 -41.58 79.17
N ALA A 14 4.24 -41.42 79.70
CA ALA A 14 3.03 -42.24 80.00
C ALA A 14 2.90 -42.74 81.48
N HIS A 15 1.64 -42.86 81.96
CA HIS A 15 1.11 -43.14 83.34
C HIS A 15 0.91 -41.90 84.25
N GLY A 16 -0.14 -41.73 85.10
CA GLY A 16 -1.40 -42.44 85.44
C GLY A 16 -2.24 -41.55 86.41
N GLY A 17 -3.46 -41.81 86.90
CA GLY A 17 -4.43 -42.93 86.83
C GLY A 17 -5.84 -42.54 87.40
N PRO A 18 -6.77 -43.48 87.69
CA PRO A 18 -8.19 -43.24 88.07
C PRO A 18 -8.44 -43.45 89.60
N PRO A 19 -9.69 -43.58 90.22
CA PRO A 19 -11.03 -43.85 89.65
C PRO A 19 -12.35 -43.36 90.40
N VAL A 20 -13.51 -43.75 89.83
CA VAL A 20 -14.92 -43.96 90.36
C VAL A 20 -15.86 -42.80 90.82
N GLU A 21 -17.15 -43.06 90.52
CA GLU A 21 -18.44 -42.59 91.11
C GLU A 21 -19.24 -41.48 90.41
N SER A 22 -20.59 -41.48 90.41
CA SER A 22 -21.57 -42.56 90.16
C SER A 22 -22.93 -41.93 89.73
N ASN A 23 -23.79 -42.68 89.02
CA ASN A 23 -25.25 -42.48 88.83
C ASN A 23 -25.87 -41.06 88.78
N ASN A 24 -26.51 -40.69 87.66
CA ASN A 24 -27.99 -40.69 87.56
C ASN A 24 -28.57 -40.34 86.17
N LYS A 25 -29.88 -40.56 86.01
CA LYS A 25 -30.65 -40.58 84.75
C LYS A 25 -31.15 -39.20 84.26
N ALA A 26 -31.48 -39.18 82.96
CA ALA A 26 -32.54 -38.40 82.29
C ALA A 26 -32.31 -36.89 82.00
N MET A 27 -32.00 -36.56 80.73
CA MET A 27 -33.00 -36.19 79.71
C MET A 27 -32.36 -36.07 78.32
N MET A 28 -33.08 -36.45 77.26
CA MET A 28 -32.57 -36.36 75.89
C MET A 28 -32.63 -34.92 75.37
N SER A 29 -31.49 -34.39 74.92
CA SER A 29 -31.40 -33.20 74.06
C SER A 29 -30.65 -33.57 72.79
N ALA A 30 -31.34 -33.50 71.65
CA ALA A 30 -30.83 -33.97 70.37
C ALA A 30 -29.86 -32.97 69.73
N SER A 31 -28.57 -33.06 70.08
CA SER A 31 -27.50 -32.30 69.44
C SER A 31 -27.31 -32.71 67.96
N LYS A 32 -27.88 -31.93 67.03
CA LYS A 32 -27.70 -32.08 65.59
C LYS A 32 -26.23 -31.92 65.19
N LYS A 33 -25.57 -33.02 64.78
CA LYS A 33 -24.25 -32.97 64.11
C LYS A 33 -24.36 -32.15 62.82
N LYS A 34 -23.66 -31.01 62.75
CA LYS A 34 -23.40 -30.29 61.48
C LYS A 34 -22.57 -31.21 60.56
N LYS A 35 -23.17 -31.75 59.50
CA LYS A 35 -22.41 -32.37 58.41
C LYS A 35 -21.66 -31.26 57.66
N SER A 36 -20.33 -31.30 57.69
CA SER A 36 -19.51 -30.53 56.75
C SER A 36 -19.75 -31.09 55.36
N THR A 37 -20.24 -30.27 54.43
CA THR A 37 -20.21 -30.62 53.00
C THR A 37 -18.75 -30.75 52.55
N SER A 38 -18.43 -31.81 51.81
CA SER A 38 -17.09 -32.01 51.28
C SER A 38 -16.79 -30.94 50.23
N GLN A 39 -15.54 -30.48 50.16
CA GLN A 39 -15.09 -29.52 49.12
C GLN A 39 -15.37 -30.07 47.71
N TRP A 40 -15.23 -31.39 47.52
CA TRP A 40 -15.58 -32.09 46.28
C TRP A 40 -17.04 -31.89 45.87
N THR A 41 -17.99 -31.90 46.81
CA THR A 41 -19.42 -31.70 46.50
C THR A 41 -19.72 -30.26 46.06
N LEU A 42 -18.92 -29.29 46.52
CA LEU A 42 -19.00 -27.90 46.08
C LEU A 42 -18.38 -27.68 44.69
N ILE A 43 -17.28 -28.39 44.39
CA ILE A 43 -16.60 -28.36 43.08
C ILE A 43 -17.46 -29.03 42.00
N ILE A 44 -17.95 -30.25 42.25
CA ILE A 44 -18.82 -30.99 41.31
C ILE A 44 -20.09 -30.18 41.02
N ARG A 45 -20.69 -29.55 42.04
CA ARG A 45 -21.87 -28.68 41.85
C ARG A 45 -21.55 -27.44 41.01
N ALA A 46 -20.39 -26.81 41.21
CA ALA A 46 -19.96 -25.67 40.41
C ALA A 46 -19.78 -26.09 38.94
N ILE A 47 -19.10 -27.21 38.67
CA ILE A 47 -18.87 -27.72 37.31
C ILE A 47 -20.18 -28.08 36.60
N ILE A 48 -21.14 -28.71 37.28
CA ILE A 48 -22.37 -29.22 36.65
C ILE A 48 -23.47 -28.15 36.50
N LEU A 49 -23.63 -27.23 37.45
CA LEU A 49 -24.72 -26.23 37.43
C LEU A 49 -24.26 -24.82 37.05
N GLU A 50 -23.08 -24.41 37.50
CA GLU A 50 -22.59 -23.04 37.29
C GLU A 50 -21.76 -22.98 35.99
N GLY A 51 -20.98 -24.04 35.70
CA GLY A 51 -20.16 -24.19 34.50
C GLY A 51 -20.90 -23.98 33.18
N PRO A 52 -22.01 -24.70 32.88
CA PRO A 52 -22.72 -24.55 31.61
C PRO A 52 -23.32 -23.15 31.42
N VAL A 53 -23.85 -22.55 32.49
CA VAL A 53 -24.40 -21.17 32.44
C VAL A 53 -23.27 -20.17 32.16
N VAL A 54 -22.11 -20.34 32.79
CA VAL A 54 -20.93 -19.47 32.58
C VAL A 54 -20.35 -19.66 31.18
N LEU A 55 -20.31 -20.88 30.64
CA LEU A 55 -19.85 -21.16 29.28
C LEU A 55 -20.81 -20.56 28.24
N LEU A 56 -22.13 -20.69 28.43
CA LEU A 56 -23.13 -20.05 27.57
C LEU A 56 -23.03 -18.51 27.62
N PHE A 57 -22.79 -17.94 28.81
CA PHE A 57 -22.64 -16.49 28.97
C PHE A 57 -21.34 -15.98 28.36
N ALA A 58 -20.24 -16.72 28.53
CA ALA A 58 -18.97 -16.44 27.85
C ALA A 58 -19.10 -16.54 26.33
N ALA A 59 -19.82 -17.54 25.81
CA ALA A 59 -20.09 -17.68 24.37
C ALA A 59 -20.90 -16.49 23.82
N LEU A 60 -22.00 -16.10 24.48
CA LEU A 60 -22.80 -14.92 24.12
C LEU A 60 -21.94 -13.66 24.06
N LEU A 61 -21.19 -13.38 25.12
CA LEU A 61 -20.33 -12.20 25.18
C LEU A 61 -19.16 -12.27 24.17
N SER A 62 -18.67 -13.46 23.83
CA SER A 62 -17.62 -13.62 22.81
C SER A 62 -18.15 -13.35 21.41
N VAL A 63 -19.33 -13.86 21.05
CA VAL A 63 -19.96 -13.57 19.75
C VAL A 63 -20.37 -12.09 19.67
N ALA A 64 -20.86 -11.50 20.75
CA ALA A 64 -21.13 -10.06 20.81
C ALA A 64 -19.86 -9.20 20.69
N LEU A 65 -18.73 -9.64 21.25
CA LEU A 65 -17.44 -8.99 21.04
C LEU A 65 -16.99 -9.09 19.57
N VAL A 66 -17.13 -10.26 18.94
CA VAL A 66 -16.82 -10.43 17.50
C VAL A 66 -17.73 -9.55 16.64
N GLN A 67 -19.03 -9.49 16.93
CA GLN A 67 -19.97 -8.60 16.24
C GLN A 67 -19.58 -7.12 16.41
N ARG A 68 -19.18 -6.70 17.62
CA ARG A 68 -18.66 -5.34 17.85
C ARG A 68 -17.38 -5.08 17.05
N VAL A 69 -16.38 -5.96 17.13
CA VAL A 69 -15.10 -5.79 16.40
C VAL A 69 -15.34 -5.74 14.89
N TYR A 70 -16.24 -6.60 14.37
CA TYR A 70 -16.62 -6.59 12.97
C TYR A 70 -17.28 -5.26 12.57
N GLY A 71 -18.34 -4.83 13.26
CA GLY A 71 -19.05 -3.59 12.92
C GLY A 71 -18.30 -2.29 13.21
N THR A 72 -17.40 -2.28 14.22
CA THR A 72 -16.70 -1.06 14.66
C THR A 72 -15.35 -0.87 13.98
N TYR A 73 -14.69 -1.96 13.54
CA TYR A 73 -13.34 -1.90 12.98
C TYR A 73 -13.25 -2.53 11.60
N VAL A 74 -13.71 -3.78 11.44
CA VAL A 74 -13.57 -4.49 10.15
C VAL A 74 -14.37 -3.80 9.06
N VAL A 75 -15.64 -3.48 9.28
CA VAL A 75 -16.50 -2.83 8.27
C VAL A 75 -15.93 -1.47 7.85
N PRO A 76 -15.59 -0.53 8.74
CA PRO A 76 -14.91 0.70 8.35
C PRO A 76 -13.62 0.50 7.53
N ILE A 77 -12.77 -0.46 7.89
CA ILE A 77 -11.55 -0.75 7.12
C ILE A 77 -11.91 -1.34 5.74
N VAL A 78 -12.91 -2.23 5.65
CA VAL A 78 -13.42 -2.74 4.37
C VAL A 78 -13.96 -1.61 3.50
N GLU A 79 -14.76 -0.67 4.03
CA GLU A 79 -15.23 0.48 3.26
C GLU A 79 -14.06 1.42 2.85
N SER A 80 -12.97 1.50 3.63
CA SER A 80 -11.76 2.25 3.24
C SER A 80 -10.96 1.59 2.11
N TYR A 81 -11.18 0.29 1.85
CA TYR A 81 -10.61 -0.44 0.74
C TYR A 81 -11.56 -0.52 -0.47
N ARG A 82 -12.89 -0.53 -0.24
CA ARG A 82 -13.87 -0.64 -1.32
C ARG A 82 -13.81 0.54 -2.28
N ARG A 83 -14.02 0.20 -3.55
CA ARG A 83 -14.11 1.13 -4.68
C ARG A 83 -15.58 1.25 -5.08
N SER A 84 -15.98 2.41 -5.58
CA SER A 84 -17.24 2.55 -6.32
C SER A 84 -17.34 1.55 -7.47
N GLU A 85 -18.55 1.35 -8.01
CA GLU A 85 -18.70 0.70 -9.32
C GLU A 85 -17.87 1.48 -10.37
N MET A 86 -17.17 0.75 -11.23
CA MET A 86 -16.36 1.32 -12.31
C MET A 86 -17.29 1.98 -13.35
N VAL A 87 -17.04 3.24 -13.70
CA VAL A 87 -17.80 4.00 -14.69
C VAL A 87 -16.92 4.19 -15.92
N GLY A 88 -17.11 3.34 -16.93
CA GLY A 88 -16.16 3.22 -18.04
C GLY A 88 -14.85 2.61 -17.55
N ASP A 89 -13.73 3.29 -17.80
CA ASP A 89 -12.39 2.92 -17.33
C ASP A 89 -12.00 3.56 -15.98
N PHE A 90 -12.90 4.35 -15.39
CA PHE A 90 -12.61 5.22 -14.24
C PHE A 90 -13.38 4.81 -12.98
N TYR A 91 -12.76 5.01 -11.82
CA TYR A 91 -13.42 4.91 -10.52
C TYR A 91 -13.66 6.32 -9.97
N PRO A 92 -14.91 6.83 -9.92
CA PRO A 92 -15.20 8.20 -9.48
C PRO A 92 -14.55 8.63 -8.15
N ASP A 93 -14.49 7.72 -7.18
CA ASP A 93 -13.92 7.98 -5.86
C ASP A 93 -12.38 8.17 -5.86
N TYR A 94 -11.69 7.87 -6.98
CA TYR A 94 -10.23 7.91 -7.08
C TYR A 94 -9.65 9.25 -7.53
N ALA A 95 -10.49 10.25 -7.84
CA ALA A 95 -10.02 11.57 -8.28
C ALA A 95 -9.14 12.29 -7.24
N ASN A 96 -9.42 12.12 -5.96
CA ASN A 96 -8.64 12.70 -4.85
C ASN A 96 -7.43 11.82 -4.48
N ASP A 97 -7.44 10.57 -4.94
CA ASP A 97 -6.49 9.51 -4.61
C ASP A 97 -5.46 9.26 -5.70
N PHE A 98 -5.15 10.24 -6.55
CA PHE A 98 -4.15 10.09 -7.61
C PHE A 98 -2.88 10.90 -7.32
N THR A 99 -1.70 10.39 -7.67
CA THR A 99 -0.40 11.05 -7.41
C THR A 99 -0.02 12.12 -8.44
N TYR A 100 -0.79 12.18 -9.54
CA TYR A 100 -0.50 12.90 -10.78
C TYR A 100 0.81 12.48 -11.46
N TYR A 101 1.38 11.33 -11.05
CA TYR A 101 2.48 10.67 -11.73
C TYR A 101 1.91 9.73 -12.81
N ASN A 102 1.21 10.30 -13.80
CA ASN A 102 0.81 9.56 -15.00
C ASN A 102 1.86 9.77 -16.10
N ARG A 103 2.88 8.92 -16.10
CA ARG A 103 4.02 8.99 -17.03
C ARG A 103 4.09 7.73 -17.89
N HIS A 104 3.95 7.92 -19.20
CA HIS A 104 4.15 6.87 -20.20
C HIS A 104 5.64 6.56 -20.41
N CYS A 105 5.93 5.29 -20.69
CA CYS A 105 7.28 4.77 -20.90
C CYS A 105 7.58 4.39 -22.35
N GLY A 106 8.86 4.43 -22.71
CA GLY A 106 9.35 3.89 -23.98
C GLY A 106 10.72 3.20 -23.82
N PRO A 107 11.36 2.73 -24.90
CA PRO A 107 12.54 1.86 -24.81
C PRO A 107 13.77 2.44 -24.10
N LYS A 108 13.81 3.77 -23.87
CA LYS A 108 14.88 4.48 -23.14
C LYS A 108 14.67 4.49 -21.63
N ASP A 109 13.56 3.96 -21.13
CA ASP A 109 13.26 3.83 -19.70
C ASP A 109 13.60 2.46 -19.14
N LEU A 110 13.82 1.48 -20.03
CA LEU A 110 14.36 0.18 -19.67
C LEU A 110 15.79 0.35 -19.16
N SER A 111 16.01 0.13 -17.87
CA SER A 111 17.23 0.57 -17.18
C SER A 111 18.42 -0.38 -17.34
N THR A 112 18.18 -1.63 -17.73
CA THR A 112 19.24 -2.56 -18.16
C THR A 112 18.66 -3.68 -19.05
N ARG A 113 19.55 -4.37 -19.77
CA ARG A 113 19.31 -5.63 -20.51
C ARG A 113 20.21 -6.77 -20.01
N SER A 114 20.75 -6.65 -18.79
CA SER A 114 21.80 -7.49 -18.23
C SER A 114 21.43 -8.00 -16.84
N SER A 115 21.29 -9.32 -16.68
CA SER A 115 21.06 -9.93 -15.36
C SER A 115 22.24 -9.70 -14.39
N ASN A 116 23.44 -9.41 -14.91
CA ASN A 116 24.61 -9.08 -14.10
C ASN A 116 24.45 -7.76 -13.33
N ASP A 117 23.68 -6.81 -13.87
CA ASP A 117 23.48 -5.49 -13.26
C ASP A 117 22.53 -5.57 -12.06
N LEU A 118 21.72 -6.64 -11.99
CA LEU A 118 20.83 -6.93 -10.86
C LEU A 118 21.57 -7.56 -9.66
N LEU A 119 22.83 -7.98 -9.80
CA LEU A 119 23.54 -8.78 -8.78
C LEU A 119 24.02 -7.96 -7.59
N ILE A 120 23.47 -8.23 -6.40
CA ILE A 120 23.91 -7.62 -5.15
C ILE A 120 25.17 -8.30 -4.63
N GLN A 121 26.25 -7.53 -4.53
CA GLN A 121 27.54 -8.01 -4.06
C GLN A 121 27.62 -8.03 -2.52
N GLU A 122 28.40 -8.95 -1.95
CA GLU A 122 28.56 -9.09 -0.48
C GLU A 122 29.07 -7.81 0.21
N HIS A 123 29.81 -6.96 -0.51
CA HIS A 123 30.36 -5.72 0.02
C HIS A 123 29.41 -4.51 -0.06
N TYR A 124 28.30 -4.56 -0.81
CA TYR A 124 27.38 -3.43 -0.99
C TYR A 124 26.69 -3.04 0.33
N THR A 125 26.78 -1.78 0.71
CA THR A 125 25.99 -1.20 1.80
C THR A 125 24.48 -1.34 1.56
N GLY A 126 23.67 -1.18 2.60
CA GLY A 126 22.21 -1.20 2.45
C GLY A 126 21.69 -0.11 1.51
N THR A 127 22.37 1.03 1.44
CA THR A 127 22.04 2.12 0.50
C THR A 127 22.39 1.72 -0.93
N GLU A 128 23.61 1.25 -1.21
CA GLU A 128 24.00 0.81 -2.57
C GLU A 128 23.09 -0.31 -3.08
N ALA A 129 22.72 -1.28 -2.24
CA ALA A 129 21.79 -2.33 -2.64
C ALA A 129 20.35 -1.83 -2.84
N ALA A 130 19.92 -0.81 -2.10
CA ALA A 130 18.64 -0.15 -2.33
C ALA A 130 18.65 0.73 -3.59
N ASP A 131 19.81 1.27 -3.98
CA ASP A 131 19.96 2.08 -5.20
C ASP A 131 19.82 1.20 -6.45
N VAL A 132 20.42 0.00 -6.47
CA VAL A 132 20.20 -1.00 -7.53
C VAL A 132 18.71 -1.39 -7.64
N MET A 133 18.03 -1.59 -6.51
CA MET A 133 16.58 -1.86 -6.50
C MET A 133 15.77 -0.68 -7.04
N LEU A 134 16.08 0.55 -6.63
CA LEU A 134 15.35 1.73 -7.09
C LEU A 134 15.60 2.00 -8.58
N GLU A 135 16.79 1.71 -9.11
CA GLU A 135 17.12 1.88 -10.53
C GLU A 135 16.50 0.81 -11.44
N HIS A 136 16.52 -0.46 -11.01
CA HIS A 136 16.12 -1.58 -11.87
C HIS A 136 14.75 -2.19 -11.54
N GLY A 137 14.22 -1.98 -10.34
CA GLY A 137 12.98 -2.60 -9.87
C GLY A 137 13.13 -4.08 -9.50
N ALA A 138 14.31 -4.66 -9.72
CA ALA A 138 14.65 -6.04 -9.40
C ALA A 138 16.12 -6.15 -8.98
N VAL A 139 16.42 -7.12 -8.11
CA VAL A 139 17.77 -7.45 -7.64
C VAL A 139 17.90 -8.97 -7.47
N ALA A 140 19.12 -9.50 -7.55
CA ALA A 140 19.40 -10.92 -7.42
C ALA A 140 20.50 -11.21 -6.37
N PHE A 141 20.35 -12.33 -5.66
CA PHE A 141 21.19 -12.78 -4.56
C PHE A 141 21.70 -14.20 -4.81
N GLN A 142 23.00 -14.40 -4.62
CA GLN A 142 23.61 -15.73 -4.61
C GLN A 142 23.59 -16.35 -3.20
N ASN A 143 23.37 -17.66 -3.11
CA ASN A 143 23.37 -18.45 -1.87
C ASN A 143 22.34 -18.01 -0.81
N ALA A 144 21.15 -17.57 -1.23
CA ALA A 144 20.04 -17.24 -0.33
C ALA A 144 19.62 -18.43 0.56
N LEU A 145 19.72 -19.65 0.01
CA LEU A 145 19.62 -20.93 0.70
C LEU A 145 20.83 -21.80 0.37
N SER A 146 21.21 -22.66 1.32
CA SER A 146 22.16 -23.75 1.08
C SER A 146 21.57 -24.81 0.13
N ASN A 147 22.45 -25.45 -0.64
CA ASN A 147 22.13 -26.55 -1.56
C ASN A 147 21.23 -27.62 -0.92
N ASP A 148 21.52 -27.99 0.33
CA ASP A 148 20.83 -29.06 1.05
C ASP A 148 19.42 -28.61 1.46
N THR A 149 19.27 -27.38 1.96
CA THR A 149 17.97 -26.79 2.31
C THR A 149 17.08 -26.58 1.10
N ALA A 150 17.64 -26.10 -0.02
CA ALA A 150 16.91 -25.98 -1.28
C ALA A 150 16.42 -27.36 -1.79
N THR A 151 17.27 -28.41 -1.73
CA THR A 151 16.89 -29.77 -2.13
C THR A 151 15.86 -30.40 -1.20
N GLU A 152 16.01 -30.29 0.13
CA GLU A 152 15.02 -30.77 1.11
C GLU A 152 13.66 -30.08 0.92
N LEU A 153 13.65 -28.76 0.71
CA LEU A 153 12.43 -27.99 0.49
C LEU A 153 11.78 -28.34 -0.85
N ARG A 154 12.56 -28.47 -1.94
CA ARG A 154 12.03 -28.90 -3.24
C ARG A 154 11.32 -30.25 -3.16
N ALA A 155 11.94 -31.23 -2.49
CA ALA A 155 11.39 -32.58 -2.37
C ALA A 155 10.05 -32.58 -1.61
N TYR A 156 9.96 -31.81 -0.52
CA TYR A 156 8.71 -31.62 0.21
C TYR A 156 7.63 -30.94 -0.64
N LEU A 157 7.96 -29.83 -1.30
CA LEU A 157 6.99 -29.06 -2.08
C LEU A 157 6.52 -29.85 -3.32
N ALA A 158 7.40 -30.53 -4.04
CA ALA A 158 7.01 -31.41 -5.14
C ALA A 158 5.98 -32.48 -4.70
N LEU A 159 6.19 -33.08 -3.53
CA LEU A 159 5.24 -34.02 -2.94
C LEU A 159 3.92 -33.34 -2.54
N LYS A 160 3.96 -32.11 -2.01
CA LYS A 160 2.76 -31.32 -1.66
C LYS A 160 1.92 -31.01 -2.91
N HIS A 161 2.54 -30.54 -4.00
CA HIS A 161 1.87 -30.26 -5.27
C HIS A 161 1.26 -31.52 -5.91
N HIS A 162 1.97 -32.65 -5.91
CA HIS A 162 1.43 -33.91 -6.44
C HIS A 162 0.20 -34.40 -5.65
N ASN A 163 0.15 -34.12 -4.35
CA ASN A 163 -0.96 -34.47 -3.46
C ASN A 163 -2.02 -33.36 -3.30
N LYS A 164 -2.11 -32.39 -4.23
CA LYS A 164 -2.99 -31.22 -4.10
C LYS A 164 -4.47 -31.53 -3.80
N GLN A 165 -4.98 -32.66 -4.29
CA GLN A 165 -6.36 -33.11 -4.03
C GLN A 165 -6.65 -33.45 -2.55
N ASN A 166 -5.60 -33.65 -1.74
CA ASN A 166 -5.70 -33.94 -0.30
C ASN A 166 -5.45 -32.70 0.57
N LEU A 167 -5.20 -31.52 -0.03
CA LEU A 167 -4.99 -30.28 0.71
C LEU A 167 -6.31 -29.70 1.22
N SER A 168 -6.24 -28.86 2.25
CA SER A 168 -7.43 -28.11 2.66
C SER A 168 -7.84 -27.12 1.57
N TYR A 169 -9.13 -26.76 1.54
CA TYR A 169 -9.67 -25.81 0.57
C TYR A 169 -8.90 -24.47 0.57
N ASN A 170 -8.35 -24.08 1.73
CA ASN A 170 -7.59 -22.85 1.92
C ASN A 170 -6.06 -23.01 1.79
N GLU A 171 -5.56 -24.02 1.07
CA GLU A 171 -4.12 -24.22 0.81
C GLU A 171 -3.72 -24.12 -0.67
N VAL A 172 -4.66 -24.32 -1.59
CA VAL A 172 -4.51 -23.99 -3.02
C VAL A 172 -5.14 -22.61 -3.19
N PHE A 173 -4.40 -21.65 -3.76
CA PHE A 173 -4.94 -20.29 -3.99
C PHE A 173 -4.77 -19.80 -5.44
N TRP A 174 -4.28 -20.65 -6.35
CA TRP A 174 -4.31 -20.42 -7.79
C TRP A 174 -3.97 -21.71 -8.54
N GLU A 175 -4.74 -22.05 -9.57
CA GLU A 175 -4.44 -23.13 -10.50
C GLU A 175 -4.94 -22.81 -11.91
N GLU A 176 -4.02 -22.60 -12.84
CA GLU A 176 -4.34 -22.36 -14.25
C GLU A 176 -3.16 -22.77 -15.16
N GLN A 177 -3.44 -23.20 -16.40
CA GLN A 177 -2.44 -23.40 -17.48
C GLN A 177 -1.18 -24.20 -17.07
N ASN A 178 -1.37 -25.31 -16.36
CA ASN A 178 -0.30 -26.16 -15.78
C ASN A 178 0.61 -25.45 -14.75
N ARG A 179 0.08 -24.42 -14.09
CA ARG A 179 0.71 -23.72 -12.96
C ARG A 179 -0.15 -23.86 -11.70
N LEU A 180 0.50 -23.79 -10.55
CA LEU A 180 -0.13 -24.05 -9.25
C LEU A 180 0.57 -23.23 -8.16
N SER A 181 -0.18 -22.41 -7.44
CA SER A 181 0.31 -21.68 -6.26
C SER A 181 -0.29 -22.27 -4.98
N LEU A 182 0.56 -22.60 -4.01
CA LEU A 182 0.14 -23.13 -2.71
C LEU A 182 0.58 -22.24 -1.56
N GLY A 183 -0.31 -22.09 -0.60
CA GLY A 183 -0.05 -21.49 0.69
C GLY A 183 0.72 -22.44 1.62
N ILE A 184 1.76 -21.95 2.30
CA ILE A 184 2.57 -22.80 3.19
C ILE A 184 2.77 -22.19 4.58
N GLY A 185 2.80 -23.07 5.59
CA GLY A 185 2.95 -22.73 6.99
C GLY A 185 4.35 -23.02 7.54
N THR A 186 4.78 -22.19 8.50
CA THR A 186 6.01 -22.40 9.31
C THR A 186 6.10 -23.78 9.97
N ASN A 187 4.95 -24.39 10.26
CA ASN A 187 4.84 -25.67 10.96
C ASN A 187 4.60 -26.87 10.02
N ASP A 188 4.44 -26.65 8.71
CA ASP A 188 4.06 -27.70 7.77
C ASP A 188 5.20 -28.71 7.54
N HIS A 189 6.46 -28.24 7.54
CA HIS A 189 7.63 -29.08 7.36
C HIS A 189 8.91 -28.44 7.91
N PRO A 190 9.84 -29.21 8.52
CA PRO A 190 11.13 -28.68 9.01
C PRO A 190 11.97 -27.96 7.95
N ALA A 191 11.87 -28.35 6.67
CA ALA A 191 12.60 -27.69 5.58
C ALA A 191 12.17 -26.23 5.37
N ILE A 192 10.89 -25.90 5.59
CA ILE A 192 10.38 -24.52 5.51
C ILE A 192 11.01 -23.68 6.62
N ALA A 193 10.98 -24.19 7.86
CA ALA A 193 11.60 -23.53 9.00
C ALA A 193 13.13 -23.37 8.85
N LYS A 194 13.80 -24.32 8.20
CA LYS A 194 15.23 -24.26 7.85
C LYS A 194 15.50 -23.16 6.81
N ALA A 195 14.70 -23.09 5.75
CA ALA A 195 14.80 -22.06 4.71
C ALA A 195 14.54 -20.65 5.26
N MET A 196 13.48 -20.47 6.04
CA MET A 196 13.19 -19.21 6.76
C MET A 196 14.36 -18.81 7.65
N LYS A 197 14.95 -19.77 8.39
CA LYS A 197 16.10 -19.49 9.25
C LYS A 197 17.34 -19.07 8.44
N GLU A 198 17.60 -19.67 7.29
CA GLU A 198 18.73 -19.28 6.43
C GLU A 198 18.53 -17.86 5.89
N ILE A 199 17.38 -17.57 5.27
CA ILE A 199 17.00 -16.22 4.79
C ILE A 199 17.07 -15.18 5.93
N GLY A 200 16.47 -15.47 7.08
CA GLY A 200 16.43 -14.58 8.24
C GLY A 200 17.78 -14.32 8.92
N ASN A 201 18.81 -15.12 8.61
CA ASN A 201 20.20 -14.90 9.04
C ASN A 201 21.10 -14.42 7.88
N HIS A 202 20.60 -14.33 6.66
CA HIS A 202 21.40 -13.96 5.50
C HIS A 202 21.76 -12.46 5.55
N PRO A 203 23.05 -12.09 5.68
CA PRO A 203 23.42 -10.71 5.97
C PRO A 203 23.04 -9.77 4.83
N VAL A 204 23.36 -10.12 3.56
CA VAL A 204 23.11 -9.25 2.40
C VAL A 204 21.61 -8.97 2.22
N ILE A 205 20.78 -10.00 2.05
CA ILE A 205 19.31 -9.92 2.00
C ILE A 205 18.77 -9.02 3.13
N LYS A 206 19.22 -9.21 4.38
CA LYS A 206 18.81 -8.36 5.50
C LYS A 206 19.10 -6.87 5.26
N ARG A 207 20.34 -6.49 4.90
CA ARG A 207 20.68 -5.06 4.69
C ARG A 207 20.04 -4.48 3.44
N THR A 208 19.79 -5.29 2.41
CA THR A 208 19.05 -4.86 1.22
C THR A 208 17.60 -4.58 1.58
N LEU A 209 16.91 -5.51 2.25
CA LEU A 209 15.54 -5.31 2.73
C LEU A 209 15.44 -4.15 3.72
N GLU A 210 16.35 -4.04 4.69
CA GLU A 210 16.37 -2.91 5.64
C GLU A 210 16.72 -1.57 4.97
N GLY A 211 17.52 -1.61 3.89
CA GLY A 211 17.85 -0.45 3.07
C GLY A 211 16.68 0.04 2.22
N ILE A 212 15.82 -0.87 1.74
CA ILE A 212 14.64 -0.57 0.90
C ILE A 212 13.42 -0.22 1.77
N LEU A 213 13.06 -1.10 2.70
CA LEU A 213 11.79 -1.10 3.45
C LEU A 213 11.90 -0.57 4.88
N GLY A 214 13.10 -0.14 5.30
CA GLY A 214 13.34 0.31 6.67
C GLY A 214 13.55 -0.84 7.65
N PRO A 215 13.74 -0.54 8.95
CA PRO A 215 14.18 -1.52 9.93
C PRO A 215 13.15 -2.64 10.17
N ASP A 216 13.58 -3.90 10.10
CA ASP A 216 12.75 -5.11 10.34
C ASP A 216 11.41 -5.16 9.57
N PRO A 217 11.44 -5.29 8.23
CA PRO A 217 10.24 -5.25 7.38
C PRO A 217 9.15 -6.27 7.72
N ALA A 218 7.90 -5.93 7.41
CA ALA A 218 6.75 -6.81 7.54
C ALA A 218 6.80 -7.92 6.48
N ILE A 219 6.26 -9.09 6.81
CA ILE A 219 6.04 -10.19 5.87
C ILE A 219 4.55 -10.26 5.58
N VAL A 220 4.16 -10.18 4.31
CA VAL A 220 2.75 -10.10 3.86
C VAL A 220 2.31 -11.31 3.04
N GLU A 221 3.22 -12.10 2.49
CA GLU A 221 2.92 -13.39 1.85
C GLU A 221 4.08 -14.37 2.04
N ILE A 222 3.75 -15.66 2.21
CA ILE A 222 4.69 -16.77 2.14
C ILE A 222 4.00 -17.95 1.43
N SER A 223 4.49 -18.29 0.24
CA SER A 223 3.84 -19.21 -0.69
C SER A 223 4.87 -20.03 -1.48
N THR A 224 4.38 -20.87 -2.39
CA THR A 224 5.18 -21.55 -3.41
C THR A 224 4.46 -21.46 -4.74
N LEU A 225 5.22 -21.28 -5.82
CA LEU A 225 4.72 -21.35 -7.19
C LEU A 225 5.37 -22.54 -7.90
N THR A 226 4.56 -23.36 -8.56
CA THR A 226 5.02 -24.42 -9.46
C THR A 226 4.58 -24.14 -10.87
N SER A 227 5.50 -24.26 -11.83
CA SER A 227 5.21 -24.31 -13.25
C SER A 227 5.56 -25.72 -13.73
N LEU A 228 4.52 -26.54 -13.94
CA LEU A 228 4.69 -27.92 -14.38
C LEU A 228 5.27 -27.95 -15.79
N ASN A 229 5.91 -29.05 -16.17
CA ASN A 229 6.35 -29.23 -17.56
C ASN A 229 5.15 -29.18 -18.52
N GLY A 230 5.25 -28.38 -19.59
CA GLY A 230 4.13 -28.05 -20.47
C GLY A 230 3.25 -26.87 -20.00
N ALA A 231 3.70 -26.07 -19.03
CA ALA A 231 3.10 -24.77 -18.75
C ALA A 231 3.34 -23.78 -19.91
N HIS A 232 2.33 -22.97 -20.24
CA HIS A 232 2.41 -21.94 -21.29
C HIS A 232 3.08 -20.65 -20.79
N ASP A 233 3.48 -19.78 -21.71
CA ASP A 233 3.94 -18.42 -21.39
C ASP A 233 2.77 -17.62 -20.78
N GLN A 234 2.97 -17.01 -19.62
CA GLN A 234 2.03 -16.00 -19.10
C GLN A 234 2.21 -14.69 -19.89
N GLY A 235 1.13 -13.92 -20.06
CA GLY A 235 1.22 -12.50 -20.43
C GLY A 235 2.10 -11.76 -19.42
N ILE A 236 2.77 -10.70 -19.85
CA ILE A 236 3.61 -9.91 -18.95
C ILE A 236 2.74 -8.93 -18.15
N HIS A 237 2.98 -8.82 -16.85
CA HIS A 237 2.10 -8.12 -15.90
C HIS A 237 2.88 -7.62 -14.67
N THR A 238 2.22 -6.81 -13.87
CA THR A 238 2.65 -6.41 -12.52
C THR A 238 1.97 -7.30 -11.48
N ASP A 239 2.65 -7.55 -10.36
CA ASP A 239 2.07 -8.25 -9.18
C ASP A 239 0.97 -7.39 -8.53
N SER A 240 1.09 -6.06 -8.60
CA SER A 240 0.04 -5.11 -8.25
C SER A 240 -0.75 -4.72 -9.49
N ASP A 241 -2.06 -4.93 -9.48
CA ASP A 241 -2.97 -4.41 -10.51
C ASP A 241 -2.77 -2.90 -10.74
N TRP A 242 -3.06 -2.41 -11.96
CA TRP A 242 -2.94 -0.98 -12.30
C TRP A 242 -3.69 -0.09 -11.29
N PHE A 243 -4.87 -0.53 -10.84
CA PHE A 243 -5.70 0.15 -9.85
C PHE A 243 -5.15 0.06 -8.42
N GLY A 244 -4.30 -0.93 -8.12
CA GLY A 244 -3.52 -1.08 -6.88
C GLY A 244 -2.15 -0.39 -6.93
N SER A 245 -1.79 0.23 -8.06
CA SER A 245 -0.46 0.78 -8.29
C SER A 245 -0.08 1.89 -7.32
N SER A 246 1.01 1.67 -6.58
CA SER A 246 1.59 2.66 -5.65
C SER A 246 2.21 3.88 -6.35
N LEU A 247 2.35 3.82 -7.68
CA LEU A 247 2.80 4.91 -8.55
C LEU A 247 1.65 5.86 -8.90
N LEU A 248 0.55 5.31 -9.41
CA LEU A 248 -0.62 6.05 -9.88
C LEU A 248 -1.43 6.61 -8.71
N TYR A 249 -1.63 5.79 -7.67
CA TYR A 249 -2.61 6.10 -6.63
C TYR A 249 -1.97 6.55 -5.32
N SER A 250 -2.43 7.70 -4.87
CA SER A 250 -1.88 8.45 -3.76
C SER A 250 -2.41 8.00 -2.41
N ARG A 251 -3.42 7.09 -2.28
CA ARG A 251 -3.86 6.42 -1.00
C ARG A 251 -2.73 5.84 -0.15
N THR A 252 -1.52 5.88 -0.66
CA THR A 252 -0.29 5.47 -0.02
C THR A 252 -0.42 3.95 0.11
N PHE A 253 -0.28 3.23 -1.01
CA PHE A 253 -0.17 1.78 -0.91
C PHE A 253 1.19 1.43 -0.29
N LEU A 254 1.25 0.38 0.53
CA LEU A 254 2.50 -0.18 1.02
C LEU A 254 3.35 -0.60 -0.18
N HIS A 255 4.59 -0.09 -0.26
CA HIS A 255 5.52 -0.59 -1.27
C HIS A 255 5.97 -1.99 -0.85
N SER A 256 5.68 -2.97 -1.71
CA SER A 256 5.93 -4.37 -1.44
C SER A 256 6.79 -5.02 -2.52
N TYR A 257 7.55 -6.00 -2.08
CA TYR A 257 8.60 -6.64 -2.87
C TYR A 257 8.54 -8.15 -2.70
N SER A 258 8.38 -8.86 -3.81
CA SER A 258 8.27 -10.31 -3.87
C SER A 258 9.66 -10.92 -4.05
N MET A 259 10.05 -11.83 -3.16
CA MET A 259 11.30 -12.60 -3.27
C MET A 259 11.03 -14.03 -3.69
N PHE A 260 11.61 -14.44 -4.82
CA PHE A 260 11.46 -15.76 -5.41
C PHE A 260 12.80 -16.50 -5.29
N VAL A 261 12.80 -17.63 -4.58
CA VAL A 261 13.98 -18.48 -4.35
C VAL A 261 13.89 -19.74 -5.22
N ALA A 262 14.93 -19.99 -6.02
CA ALA A 262 14.98 -21.13 -6.91
C ALA A 262 15.36 -22.41 -6.14
N LEU A 263 14.53 -23.45 -6.25
CA LEU A 263 14.76 -24.73 -5.57
C LEU A 263 15.42 -25.79 -6.47
N GLN A 264 15.68 -25.43 -7.73
CA GLN A 264 16.46 -26.15 -8.73
C GLN A 264 17.21 -25.12 -9.60
N ASP A 265 18.28 -25.55 -10.27
CA ASP A 265 18.90 -24.74 -11.33
C ASP A 265 17.84 -24.47 -12.40
N THR A 266 17.57 -23.20 -12.67
CA THR A 266 16.46 -22.76 -13.52
C THR A 266 17.01 -21.99 -14.71
N SER A 267 16.94 -22.64 -15.88
CA SER A 267 17.32 -22.10 -17.20
C SER A 267 16.12 -21.40 -17.86
N LYS A 268 16.37 -20.81 -19.03
CA LYS A 268 15.32 -20.28 -19.91
C LYS A 268 14.26 -21.33 -20.27
N ASP A 269 14.68 -22.55 -20.64
CA ASP A 269 13.76 -23.62 -21.07
C ASP A 269 12.91 -24.19 -19.92
N LEU A 270 13.44 -24.21 -18.69
CA LEU A 270 12.68 -24.52 -17.47
C LEU A 270 11.73 -23.37 -17.06
N GLY A 271 11.76 -22.24 -17.77
CA GLY A 271 10.92 -21.08 -17.53
C GLY A 271 11.44 -20.15 -16.43
N ALA A 272 12.73 -19.81 -16.41
CA ALA A 272 13.26 -18.76 -15.54
C ALA A 272 12.46 -17.45 -15.69
N THR A 273 12.07 -16.81 -14.58
CA THR A 273 11.19 -15.63 -14.61
C THR A 273 11.79 -14.51 -15.45
N THR A 274 11.00 -13.97 -16.38
CA THR A 274 11.35 -12.80 -17.18
C THR A 274 11.00 -11.52 -16.42
N VAL A 275 11.89 -10.55 -16.39
CA VAL A 275 11.64 -9.19 -15.84
C VAL A 275 11.92 -8.12 -16.87
N CYS A 276 11.28 -6.95 -16.71
CA CYS A 276 11.45 -5.77 -17.55
C CYS A 276 12.01 -4.59 -16.70
N PRO A 277 13.33 -4.48 -16.50
CA PRO A 277 13.92 -3.52 -15.55
C PRO A 277 13.63 -2.06 -15.88
N GLY A 278 13.25 -1.27 -14.86
CA GLY A 278 12.84 0.13 -15.02
C GLY A 278 11.34 0.35 -15.23
N SER A 279 10.58 -0.71 -15.58
CA SER A 279 9.12 -0.61 -15.78
C SER A 279 8.33 -0.23 -14.51
N HIS A 280 8.93 -0.36 -13.33
CA HIS A 280 8.37 0.11 -12.05
C HIS A 280 8.39 1.64 -11.88
N PHE A 281 8.75 2.40 -12.92
CA PHE A 281 8.55 3.85 -13.03
C PHE A 281 7.43 4.24 -14.02
N CYS A 282 6.75 3.25 -14.60
CA CYS A 282 5.80 3.46 -15.69
C CYS A 282 4.36 3.43 -15.16
N ALA A 283 3.54 4.33 -15.69
CA ALA A 283 2.14 4.48 -15.34
C ALA A 283 1.19 3.75 -16.32
N ASP A 284 1.75 3.24 -17.41
CA ASP A 284 1.06 2.58 -18.51
C ASP A 284 0.20 1.38 -18.06
N LYS A 285 -0.99 1.26 -18.65
CA LYS A 285 -1.89 0.10 -18.45
C LYS A 285 -1.37 -1.17 -19.13
N ASP A 286 -0.61 -1.02 -20.22
CA ASP A 286 -0.01 -2.11 -20.98
C ASP A 286 1.41 -1.73 -21.44
N LEU A 287 2.37 -2.62 -21.22
CA LEU A 287 3.75 -2.54 -21.69
C LEU A 287 4.22 -3.86 -22.34
N GLU A 288 3.31 -4.75 -22.77
CA GLU A 288 3.69 -6.06 -23.28
C GLU A 288 4.62 -5.96 -24.50
N GLU A 289 4.25 -5.18 -25.51
CA GLU A 289 5.09 -4.90 -26.68
C GLU A 289 6.44 -4.29 -26.27
N LEU A 290 6.41 -3.18 -25.51
CA LEU A 290 7.60 -2.47 -25.04
C LEU A 290 8.60 -3.43 -24.37
N CYS A 291 8.12 -4.22 -23.42
CA CYS A 291 8.96 -5.12 -22.64
C CYS A 291 9.45 -6.30 -23.47
N LEU A 292 8.57 -6.99 -24.21
CA LEU A 292 8.95 -8.21 -24.93
C LEU A 292 9.82 -7.94 -26.16
N GLU A 293 9.64 -6.81 -26.84
CA GLU A 293 10.45 -6.47 -28.01
C GLU A 293 11.76 -5.75 -27.64
N HIS A 294 11.73 -4.85 -26.64
CA HIS A 294 12.86 -3.94 -26.40
C HIS A 294 13.79 -4.32 -25.25
N GLY A 295 13.51 -5.28 -24.37
CA GLY A 295 14.55 -5.64 -23.40
C GLY A 295 14.24 -6.54 -22.21
N ALA A 296 13.06 -7.11 -22.08
CA ALA A 296 12.79 -8.04 -20.99
C ALA A 296 13.63 -9.33 -21.13
N PHE A 297 14.16 -9.84 -20.01
CA PHE A 297 15.07 -11.00 -20.01
C PHE A 297 14.86 -11.92 -18.81
N GLU A 298 15.27 -13.18 -18.94
CA GLU A 298 15.23 -14.14 -17.85
C GLU A 298 16.27 -13.83 -16.75
N VAL A 299 15.81 -13.74 -15.50
CA VAL A 299 16.68 -13.47 -14.34
C VAL A 299 17.66 -14.62 -14.14
N SER A 300 18.91 -14.29 -13.86
CA SER A 300 19.99 -15.25 -13.64
C SER A 300 20.95 -14.78 -12.55
N THR A 301 21.78 -15.69 -12.05
CA THR A 301 22.80 -15.41 -11.04
C THR A 301 24.19 -15.90 -11.41
N ASN A 302 24.35 -16.48 -12.60
CA ASN A 302 25.63 -16.92 -13.14
C ASN A 302 26.38 -15.84 -13.95
N GLY A 303 25.86 -14.60 -14.05
CA GLY A 303 26.50 -13.50 -14.79
C GLY A 303 26.24 -13.49 -16.30
N HIS A 304 25.29 -14.30 -16.79
CA HIS A 304 24.91 -14.36 -18.21
C HIS A 304 23.42 -14.09 -18.38
N THR A 305 23.02 -13.42 -19.46
CA THR A 305 21.61 -13.18 -19.83
C THR A 305 21.18 -14.12 -20.97
N GLY A 306 19.89 -14.44 -21.08
CA GLY A 306 19.32 -15.20 -22.19
C GLY A 306 19.67 -16.69 -22.15
N GLU A 307 20.03 -17.29 -23.28
CA GLU A 307 20.25 -18.74 -23.43
C GLU A 307 21.30 -19.33 -22.47
N HIS A 308 22.27 -18.54 -22.04
CA HIS A 308 23.29 -18.97 -21.07
C HIS A 308 22.99 -18.52 -19.64
N GLY A 309 21.88 -17.80 -19.42
CA GLY A 309 21.43 -17.38 -18.11
C GLY A 309 20.93 -18.56 -17.28
N LEU A 310 21.43 -18.64 -16.04
CA LEU A 310 21.03 -19.65 -15.07
C LEU A 310 20.81 -19.00 -13.71
N LEU A 311 19.59 -19.12 -13.18
CA LEU A 311 19.29 -18.88 -11.77
C LEU A 311 19.57 -20.18 -11.01
N ARG A 312 20.65 -20.21 -10.22
CA ARG A 312 21.11 -21.46 -9.58
C ARG A 312 20.19 -21.87 -8.42
N LYS A 313 20.16 -23.16 -8.11
CA LYS A 313 19.48 -23.69 -6.93
C LYS A 313 20.03 -23.05 -5.65
N GLY A 314 19.14 -22.50 -4.85
CA GLY A 314 19.46 -21.79 -3.61
C GLY A 314 19.71 -20.29 -3.82
N ASP A 315 19.77 -19.81 -5.06
CA ASP A 315 19.81 -18.38 -5.34
C ASP A 315 18.38 -17.80 -5.36
N ALA A 316 18.28 -16.47 -5.23
CA ALA A 316 17.01 -15.77 -5.18
C ALA A 316 17.04 -14.49 -6.01
N PHE A 317 15.87 -14.01 -6.40
CA PHE A 317 15.69 -12.63 -6.84
C PHE A 317 14.54 -11.98 -6.07
N LEU A 318 14.62 -10.66 -5.90
CA LEU A 318 13.65 -9.82 -5.21
C LEU A 318 13.26 -8.71 -6.18
N PHE A 319 11.98 -8.42 -6.30
CA PHE A 319 11.49 -7.39 -7.23
C PHE A 319 10.34 -6.58 -6.63
N ASN A 320 10.22 -5.33 -7.07
CA ASN A 320 9.10 -4.45 -6.75
C ASN A 320 7.83 -4.97 -7.44
N GLN A 321 6.72 -5.10 -6.71
CA GLN A 321 5.47 -5.63 -7.29
C GLN A 321 4.87 -4.76 -8.42
N ASN A 322 5.33 -3.52 -8.57
CA ASN A 322 5.03 -2.64 -9.72
C ASN A 322 5.94 -2.89 -10.96
N ILE A 323 6.87 -3.85 -10.96
CA ILE A 323 7.65 -4.19 -12.17
C ILE A 323 6.86 -5.12 -13.10
N TRP A 324 6.98 -4.89 -14.40
CA TRP A 324 6.46 -5.79 -15.42
C TRP A 324 7.35 -7.04 -15.52
N HIS A 325 6.72 -8.21 -15.38
CA HIS A 325 7.38 -9.51 -15.33
C HIS A 325 6.44 -10.64 -15.77
N ARG A 326 6.98 -11.83 -16.04
CA ARG A 326 6.18 -13.04 -16.34
C ARG A 326 6.88 -14.32 -15.93
N GLY A 327 6.10 -15.38 -15.73
CA GLY A 327 6.60 -16.75 -15.80
C GLY A 327 6.53 -17.29 -17.24
N PRO A 328 7.67 -17.51 -17.93
CA PRO A 328 7.67 -18.13 -19.25
C PRO A 328 7.25 -19.60 -19.20
N LYS A 329 6.96 -20.16 -20.37
CA LYS A 329 6.66 -21.59 -20.54
C LYS A 329 7.75 -22.49 -19.94
N ASN A 330 7.33 -23.66 -19.49
CA ASN A 330 8.26 -24.72 -19.09
C ASN A 330 8.25 -25.80 -20.19
N VAL A 331 9.34 -25.88 -20.93
CA VAL A 331 9.59 -26.84 -22.02
C VAL A 331 10.85 -27.67 -21.76
N ASP A 332 11.22 -27.83 -20.48
CA ASP A 332 12.38 -28.59 -20.06
C ASP A 332 12.39 -30.02 -20.67
N PRO A 333 13.49 -30.43 -21.32
CA PRO A 333 13.52 -31.68 -22.09
C PRO A 333 13.51 -32.94 -21.22
N ASP A 334 13.91 -32.84 -19.95
CA ASP A 334 13.89 -33.95 -18.99
C ASP A 334 12.53 -34.04 -18.25
N GLY A 335 11.59 -33.15 -18.55
CA GLY A 335 10.25 -33.13 -17.96
C GLY A 335 10.21 -32.52 -16.54
N LEU A 336 11.19 -31.68 -16.17
CA LEU A 336 11.31 -31.17 -14.82
C LEU A 336 10.29 -30.06 -14.51
N ASP A 337 9.66 -30.11 -13.34
CA ASP A 337 8.82 -29.00 -12.83
C ASP A 337 9.67 -27.87 -12.22
N ARG A 338 9.37 -26.61 -12.55
CA ARG A 338 9.97 -25.44 -11.92
C ARG A 338 9.23 -25.13 -10.62
N ILE A 339 9.88 -25.30 -9.46
CA ILE A 339 9.32 -24.97 -8.14
C ILE A 339 10.10 -23.80 -7.51
N MET A 340 9.36 -22.77 -7.08
CA MET A 340 9.90 -21.56 -6.46
C MET A 340 9.32 -21.38 -5.06
N PHE A 341 10.15 -21.05 -4.07
CA PHE A 341 9.70 -20.62 -2.75
C PHE A 341 9.58 -19.10 -2.71
N ILE A 342 8.44 -18.57 -2.27
CA ILE A 342 8.10 -17.15 -2.37
C ILE A 342 7.91 -16.53 -0.98
N MET A 343 8.44 -15.33 -0.81
CA MET A 343 8.21 -14.48 0.38
C MET A 343 8.07 -13.02 -0.04
N THR A 344 6.96 -12.38 0.33
CA THR A 344 6.71 -10.97 0.00
C THR A 344 6.85 -10.09 1.25
N PHE A 345 7.57 -9.00 1.10
CA PHE A 345 7.91 -8.06 2.17
C PHE A 345 7.30 -6.69 1.91
N ALA A 346 6.92 -5.98 2.97
CA ALA A 346 6.42 -4.61 2.92
C ALA A 346 7.03 -3.77 4.05
N THR A 347 6.92 -2.44 3.97
CA THR A 347 7.30 -1.54 5.06
C THR A 347 6.53 -1.89 6.34
N ALA A 348 7.24 -1.95 7.46
CA ALA A 348 6.63 -2.26 8.75
C ALA A 348 5.73 -1.10 9.25
N LYS A 349 4.61 -1.45 9.87
CA LYS A 349 3.64 -0.55 10.49
C LYS A 349 4.15 -0.12 11.89
N ASP A 350 5.21 0.68 11.87
CA ASP A 350 5.93 1.13 13.08
C ASP A 350 5.63 2.56 13.48
N ASP A 351 5.32 3.37 12.49
CA ASP A 351 4.94 4.74 12.66
C ASP A 351 3.43 4.79 12.63
N SER A 352 2.81 5.29 13.70
CA SER A 352 1.37 5.51 13.68
C SER A 352 0.98 6.57 12.65
N SER A 353 1.92 7.40 12.17
CA SER A 353 1.71 8.34 11.06
C SER A 353 1.64 7.66 9.69
N ASP A 354 1.98 6.38 9.59
CA ASP A 354 1.99 5.66 8.32
C ASP A 354 0.59 5.15 8.00
N HIS A 355 -0.23 6.01 7.40
CA HIS A 355 -1.58 5.69 6.95
C HIS A 355 -1.63 4.64 5.83
N ARG A 356 -0.48 4.18 5.30
CA ARG A 356 -0.42 3.29 4.14
C ARG A 356 -1.24 2.01 4.27
N ILE A 357 -2.04 1.71 3.27
CA ILE A 357 -2.86 0.49 3.22
C ILE A 357 -2.26 -0.52 2.23
N GLN A 358 -2.72 -1.77 2.28
CA GLN A 358 -2.28 -2.77 1.31
C GLN A 358 -2.84 -2.46 -0.09
N GLY A 359 -2.00 -2.58 -1.13
CA GLY A 359 -2.45 -2.53 -2.53
C GLY A 359 -3.52 -3.59 -2.79
N LEU A 360 -4.62 -3.21 -3.46
CA LEU A 360 -5.65 -4.18 -3.84
C LEU A 360 -5.16 -5.02 -5.04
N GLY A 361 -5.53 -6.30 -5.10
CA GLY A 361 -5.05 -7.20 -6.16
C GLY A 361 -3.52 -7.29 -6.15
N THR A 362 -2.94 -7.69 -5.01
CA THR A 362 -1.47 -7.69 -4.80
C THR A 362 -0.95 -8.77 -3.83
N TYR A 363 -1.78 -9.30 -2.93
CA TYR A 363 -1.36 -10.24 -1.89
C TYR A 363 -2.30 -11.45 -1.85
N TYR A 364 -1.99 -12.46 -2.63
CA TYR A 364 -2.90 -13.59 -2.84
C TYR A 364 -3.04 -14.47 -1.60
N TYR A 365 -1.96 -14.67 -0.82
CA TYR A 365 -2.06 -15.58 0.32
C TYR A 365 -1.08 -15.36 1.48
N GLN A 366 -1.64 -15.28 2.70
CA GLN A 366 -0.88 -15.50 3.93
C GLN A 366 -1.70 -16.25 4.98
N ARG A 367 -1.11 -17.29 5.59
CA ARG A 367 -1.78 -18.06 6.65
C ARG A 367 -2.04 -17.22 7.88
N PHE A 368 -3.18 -17.46 8.52
CA PHE A 368 -3.59 -16.71 9.70
C PHE A 368 -2.59 -16.77 10.87
N ASN A 369 -1.85 -17.87 10.99
CA ASN A 369 -0.83 -18.05 12.03
C ASN A 369 0.53 -17.40 11.69
N MET A 370 0.60 -16.61 10.63
CA MET A 370 1.80 -15.90 10.16
C MET A 370 1.58 -14.40 10.01
N TRP A 371 0.32 -13.93 10.09
CA TRP A 371 -0.02 -12.52 10.20
C TRP A 371 0.72 -11.83 11.37
N GLY A 372 1.13 -10.59 11.12
CA GLY A 372 1.94 -9.79 12.02
C GLY A 372 3.41 -10.19 12.08
N ALA A 373 3.92 -11.10 11.25
CA ALA A 373 5.34 -11.45 11.27
C ALA A 373 6.24 -10.36 10.63
N THR A 374 7.48 -10.27 11.13
CA THR A 374 8.54 -9.43 10.56
C THR A 374 9.77 -10.26 10.22
N PHE A 375 10.66 -9.72 9.38
CA PHE A 375 11.87 -10.38 8.91
C PHE A 375 12.74 -10.97 10.05
N SER A 376 12.91 -10.22 11.15
CA SER A 376 13.74 -10.62 12.28
C SER A 376 13.21 -11.82 13.06
N MET A 377 11.93 -12.19 12.85
CA MET A 377 11.33 -13.39 13.44
C MET A 377 11.78 -14.67 12.75
N LEU A 378 12.17 -14.61 11.47
CA LEU A 378 12.50 -15.77 10.63
C LEU A 378 13.65 -16.63 11.17
N LYS A 379 14.67 -15.98 11.76
CA LYS A 379 15.84 -16.65 12.39
C LYS A 379 15.47 -17.67 13.48
N ASP A 380 14.30 -17.50 14.11
CA ASP A 380 13.75 -18.29 15.20
C ASP A 380 12.28 -18.68 14.90
N ALA A 381 11.89 -18.82 13.63
CA ALA A 381 10.50 -19.02 13.19
C ALA A 381 9.75 -20.12 13.97
N THR A 382 10.43 -21.21 14.34
CA THR A 382 9.91 -22.33 15.14
C THR A 382 9.57 -21.99 16.61
N LYS A 383 9.88 -20.77 17.05
CA LYS A 383 9.54 -20.20 18.37
C LYS A 383 8.68 -18.95 18.24
N THR A 384 8.95 -18.11 17.24
CA THR A 384 8.34 -16.77 17.07
C THR A 384 7.07 -16.80 16.23
N MET A 385 6.94 -17.75 15.30
CA MET A 385 5.84 -17.87 14.33
C MET A 385 5.08 -19.21 14.50
N VAL A 386 4.93 -19.64 15.76
CA VAL A 386 4.21 -20.86 16.16
C VAL A 386 3.17 -20.55 17.23
N GLN A 387 2.18 -21.43 17.38
CA GLN A 387 1.11 -21.24 18.36
C GLN A 387 1.62 -21.41 19.81
N PRO A 388 1.07 -20.65 20.80
CA PRO A 388 -0.02 -19.68 20.68
C PRO A 388 0.43 -18.26 20.26
N LEU A 389 1.73 -17.97 20.22
CA LEU A 389 2.26 -16.62 19.97
C LEU A 389 1.85 -16.10 18.58
N ALA A 390 1.88 -16.97 17.58
CA ALA A 390 1.36 -16.72 16.23
C ALA A 390 -0.09 -16.20 16.24
N GLY A 391 -1.03 -16.97 16.78
CA GLY A 391 -2.45 -16.61 16.81
C GLY A 391 -2.73 -15.39 17.67
N LEU A 392 -2.04 -15.23 18.81
CA LEU A 392 -2.17 -14.03 19.64
C LEU A 392 -1.67 -12.77 18.93
N ARG A 393 -0.61 -12.85 18.12
CA ARG A 393 -0.11 -11.73 17.31
C ARG A 393 -1.05 -11.39 16.17
N ALA A 394 -1.51 -12.40 15.43
CA ALA A 394 -2.50 -12.23 14.38
C ALA A 394 -3.74 -11.47 14.89
N LEU A 395 -4.29 -11.92 16.03
CA LEU A 395 -5.43 -11.30 16.69
C LEU A 395 -5.14 -9.94 17.37
N GLY A 396 -3.92 -9.41 17.29
CA GLY A 396 -3.53 -8.11 17.87
C GLY A 396 -3.30 -8.11 19.40
N PHE A 397 -3.37 -9.27 20.06
CA PHE A 397 -3.11 -9.39 21.51
C PHE A 397 -1.63 -9.31 21.89
N ILE A 398 -0.73 -9.51 20.93
CA ILE A 398 0.69 -9.23 21.07
C ILE A 398 1.01 -8.07 20.11
N PRO A 399 1.50 -6.91 20.61
CA PRO A 399 1.93 -5.81 19.77
C PRO A 399 2.91 -6.28 18.70
N THR A 400 2.72 -5.80 17.47
CA THR A 400 3.58 -6.13 16.35
C THR A 400 3.72 -4.97 15.38
N ARG A 401 4.85 -5.02 14.67
CA ARG A 401 5.30 -4.14 13.59
C ARG A 401 4.84 -4.62 12.20
N GLY A 402 4.38 -5.88 12.11
CA GLY A 402 3.84 -6.46 10.88
C GLY A 402 2.35 -6.18 10.68
N VAL A 403 1.85 -6.44 9.47
CA VAL A 403 0.41 -6.31 9.13
C VAL A 403 -0.44 -7.23 10.00
N THR A 404 -1.44 -6.68 10.69
CA THR A 404 -2.32 -7.44 11.60
C THR A 404 -3.41 -8.21 10.87
N TRP A 405 -4.08 -9.17 11.53
CA TRP A 405 -5.12 -9.95 10.84
C TRP A 405 -6.29 -9.11 10.35
N ILE A 406 -6.69 -8.09 11.11
CA ILE A 406 -7.84 -7.24 10.76
C ILE A 406 -7.55 -6.49 9.46
N GLN A 407 -6.30 -6.04 9.27
CA GLN A 407 -5.86 -5.37 8.03
C GLN A 407 -5.85 -6.33 6.85
N GLN A 408 -5.22 -7.51 6.99
CA GLN A 408 -5.16 -8.49 5.90
C GLN A 408 -6.57 -9.01 5.53
N PHE A 409 -7.39 -9.36 6.52
CA PHE A 409 -8.76 -9.83 6.28
C PHE A 409 -9.62 -8.76 5.63
N ALA A 410 -9.58 -7.52 6.12
CA ALA A 410 -10.38 -6.43 5.54
C ALA A 410 -9.95 -6.08 4.11
N HIS A 411 -8.67 -6.22 3.79
CA HIS A 411 -8.13 -6.11 2.43
C HIS A 411 -8.67 -7.23 1.52
N GLN A 412 -8.46 -8.50 1.88
CA GLN A 412 -8.92 -9.66 1.08
C GLN A 412 -10.44 -9.63 0.87
N PHE A 413 -11.19 -9.30 1.93
CA PHE A 413 -12.65 -9.19 1.92
C PHE A 413 -13.17 -7.99 1.11
N ALA A 414 -12.40 -6.91 0.99
CA ALA A 414 -12.79 -5.76 0.16
C ALA A 414 -12.53 -6.00 -1.33
N ASN A 415 -11.52 -6.82 -1.67
CA ASN A 415 -11.18 -7.15 -3.05
C ASN A 415 -12.08 -8.23 -3.65
N GLY A 416 -12.76 -9.01 -2.81
CA GLY A 416 -13.32 -10.29 -3.24
C GLY A 416 -12.22 -11.25 -3.71
N GLU A 417 -11.03 -11.15 -3.11
CA GLU A 417 -9.96 -12.13 -3.30
C GLU A 417 -10.41 -13.51 -2.81
N GLU A 418 -9.73 -14.56 -3.26
CA GLU A 418 -10.13 -15.96 -3.02
C GLU A 418 -10.52 -16.24 -1.56
N PHE A 419 -11.54 -17.07 -1.40
CA PHE A 419 -12.35 -17.31 -0.20
C PHE A 419 -13.36 -16.21 0.18
N TYR A 420 -13.34 -15.04 -0.47
CA TYR A 420 -14.24 -13.91 -0.19
C TYR A 420 -14.97 -13.34 -1.42
N ALA A 421 -14.88 -13.98 -2.59
CA ALA A 421 -15.78 -13.65 -3.69
C ALA A 421 -17.20 -14.17 -3.39
N ASP A 422 -18.24 -13.41 -3.78
CA ASP A 422 -19.64 -13.77 -3.50
C ASP A 422 -20.03 -15.16 -4.10
N TYR A 423 -19.43 -15.56 -5.23
CA TYR A 423 -19.67 -16.89 -5.83
C TYR A 423 -19.06 -18.06 -5.04
N GLU A 424 -18.06 -17.82 -4.18
CA GLU A 424 -17.44 -18.85 -3.35
C GLU A 424 -18.23 -19.14 -2.06
N LEU A 425 -19.21 -18.28 -1.73
CA LEU A 425 -20.00 -18.42 -0.51
C LEU A 425 -20.82 -19.72 -0.50
N GLU A 426 -21.29 -20.21 -1.66
CA GLU A 426 -21.96 -21.51 -1.76
C GLU A 426 -21.03 -22.66 -1.34
N ASP A 427 -19.79 -22.63 -1.84
CA ASP A 427 -18.77 -23.62 -1.55
C ASP A 427 -18.32 -23.59 -0.08
N PHE A 428 -18.25 -22.40 0.54
CA PHE A 428 -18.08 -22.25 1.99
C PHE A 428 -19.26 -22.85 2.78
N VAL A 429 -20.51 -22.57 2.37
CA VAL A 429 -21.70 -23.11 3.03
C VAL A 429 -21.74 -24.64 2.92
N GLU A 430 -21.31 -25.21 1.80
CA GLU A 430 -21.21 -26.66 1.63
C GLU A 430 -20.04 -27.27 2.43
N LYS A 431 -18.81 -26.87 2.13
CA LYS A 431 -17.61 -27.49 2.69
C LYS A 431 -17.42 -27.23 4.19
N ILE A 432 -17.94 -26.11 4.71
CA ILE A 432 -17.80 -25.76 6.13
C ILE A 432 -19.12 -25.94 6.88
N LEU A 433 -20.21 -25.27 6.50
CA LEU A 433 -21.43 -25.25 7.33
C LEU A 433 -22.25 -26.54 7.25
N ASN A 434 -22.39 -27.14 6.06
CA ASN A 434 -23.04 -28.45 5.90
C ASN A 434 -22.20 -29.57 6.51
N ALA A 435 -20.89 -29.61 6.22
CA ALA A 435 -19.97 -30.61 6.79
C ALA A 435 -19.99 -30.63 8.33
N ASN A 436 -20.06 -29.46 8.97
CA ASN A 436 -20.15 -29.33 10.42
C ASN A 436 -21.59 -29.39 10.98
N ASN A 437 -22.60 -29.72 10.15
CA ASN A 437 -24.01 -29.83 10.54
C ASN A 437 -24.59 -28.59 11.24
N VAL A 438 -24.14 -27.38 10.86
CA VAL A 438 -24.65 -26.13 11.42
C VAL A 438 -26.14 -25.98 11.05
N PRO A 439 -27.09 -25.86 12.01
CA PRO A 439 -28.52 -25.81 11.69
C PRO A 439 -28.88 -24.63 10.79
N MET A 440 -29.82 -24.83 9.86
CA MET A 440 -30.24 -23.80 8.88
C MET A 440 -30.77 -22.52 9.54
N PHE A 441 -31.40 -22.61 10.72
CA PHE A 441 -31.88 -21.43 11.48
C PHE A 441 -30.76 -20.63 12.17
N LEU A 442 -29.51 -21.13 12.14
CA LEU A 442 -28.31 -20.43 12.62
C LEU A 442 -27.44 -19.92 11.47
N ARG A 443 -28.01 -19.76 10.27
CA ARG A 443 -27.32 -19.29 9.07
C ARG A 443 -28.01 -18.06 8.49
N SER A 444 -27.23 -17.16 7.89
CA SER A 444 -27.78 -16.20 6.93
C SER A 444 -28.29 -16.92 5.69
N THR A 445 -29.27 -16.31 5.02
CA THR A 445 -29.77 -16.73 3.71
C THR A 445 -29.24 -15.86 2.57
N SER A 446 -28.31 -14.93 2.83
CA SER A 446 -27.74 -14.09 1.79
C SER A 446 -26.69 -14.85 0.99
N ASP A 447 -26.70 -14.56 -0.31
CA ASP A 447 -25.73 -14.93 -1.35
C ASP A 447 -24.52 -13.98 -1.43
N ARG A 448 -24.38 -13.03 -0.49
CA ARG A 448 -23.29 -12.04 -0.50
C ARG A 448 -22.58 -11.94 0.83
N TRP A 449 -21.26 -12.00 0.81
CA TRP A 449 -20.40 -11.95 2.00
C TRP A 449 -20.66 -10.73 2.88
N ALA A 450 -20.87 -9.57 2.25
CA ALA A 450 -21.14 -8.30 2.92
C ALA A 450 -22.39 -8.31 3.84
N LYS A 451 -23.37 -9.16 3.54
CA LYS A 451 -24.57 -9.36 4.38
C LYS A 451 -24.50 -10.65 5.20
N PHE A 452 -23.91 -11.70 4.64
CA PHE A 452 -23.83 -13.02 5.24
C PHE A 452 -23.20 -13.01 6.64
N ILE A 453 -22.03 -12.37 6.78
CA ILE A 453 -21.31 -12.29 8.06
C ILE A 453 -22.09 -11.50 9.14
N PRO A 454 -22.54 -10.25 8.92
CA PRO A 454 -23.26 -9.51 9.95
C PRO A 454 -24.60 -10.17 10.33
N GLU A 455 -25.32 -10.78 9.38
CA GLU A 455 -26.54 -11.55 9.66
C GLU A 455 -26.23 -12.80 10.51
N MET A 456 -25.21 -13.60 10.14
CA MET A 456 -24.72 -14.73 10.93
C MET A 456 -24.39 -14.33 12.38
N LEU A 457 -23.70 -13.20 12.56
CA LEU A 457 -23.34 -12.70 13.89
C LEU A 457 -24.56 -12.24 14.68
N SER A 458 -25.54 -11.57 14.06
CA SER A 458 -26.79 -11.19 14.73
C SER A 458 -27.61 -12.40 15.18
N ILE A 459 -27.82 -13.36 14.27
CA ILE A 459 -28.51 -14.63 14.56
C ILE A 459 -27.82 -15.37 15.70
N GLY A 460 -26.47 -15.41 15.70
CA GLY A 460 -25.67 -16.00 16.77
C GLY A 460 -25.88 -15.31 18.13
N VAL A 461 -25.87 -13.98 18.18
CA VAL A 461 -26.13 -13.21 19.42
C VAL A 461 -27.57 -13.41 19.91
N GLU A 462 -28.57 -13.31 19.04
CA GLU A 462 -29.99 -13.49 19.39
C GLU A 462 -30.26 -14.90 19.94
N TYR A 463 -29.75 -15.94 19.25
CA TYR A 463 -29.89 -17.32 19.69
C TYR A 463 -29.18 -17.59 21.02
N LEU A 464 -27.94 -17.13 21.19
CA LEU A 464 -27.21 -17.28 22.45
C LEU A 464 -27.84 -16.47 23.58
N ALA A 465 -28.44 -15.32 23.30
CA ALA A 465 -29.18 -14.53 24.29
C ALA A 465 -30.44 -15.29 24.76
N ALA A 466 -31.21 -15.88 23.83
CA ALA A 466 -32.37 -16.71 24.15
C ALA A 466 -31.96 -17.96 24.97
N LEU A 467 -30.89 -18.66 24.57
CA LEU A 467 -30.33 -19.80 25.33
C LEU A 467 -29.87 -19.39 26.73
N ASN A 468 -29.20 -18.24 26.88
CA ASN A 468 -28.80 -17.73 28.19
C ASN A 468 -30.03 -17.39 29.06
N GLY A 469 -31.06 -16.78 28.49
CA GLY A 469 -32.34 -16.54 29.18
C GLY A 469 -32.98 -17.83 29.70
N CYS A 470 -33.05 -18.86 28.86
CA CYS A 470 -33.52 -20.19 29.24
C CYS A 470 -32.63 -20.84 30.32
N ALA A 471 -31.31 -20.78 30.18
CA ALA A 471 -30.38 -21.35 31.15
C ALA A 471 -30.47 -20.66 32.53
N LEU A 472 -30.59 -19.33 32.55
CA LEU A 472 -30.81 -18.55 33.78
C LEU A 472 -32.16 -18.85 34.41
N PHE A 473 -33.23 -19.03 33.61
CA PHE A 473 -34.54 -19.45 34.10
C PHE A 473 -34.47 -20.84 34.76
N PHE A 474 -33.91 -21.85 34.10
CA PHE A 474 -33.77 -23.19 34.68
C PHE A 474 -32.84 -23.21 35.90
N TYR A 475 -31.77 -22.40 35.91
CA TYR A 475 -30.92 -22.22 37.09
C TYR A 475 -31.69 -21.60 38.27
N ALA A 476 -32.53 -20.59 38.03
CA ALA A 476 -33.38 -19.98 39.04
C ALA A 476 -34.44 -20.95 39.58
N VAL A 477 -35.10 -21.72 38.71
CA VAL A 477 -36.04 -22.80 39.10
C VAL A 477 -35.32 -23.87 39.91
N GLY A 478 -34.14 -24.32 39.48
CA GLY A 478 -33.31 -25.28 40.23
C GLY A 478 -32.91 -24.76 41.61
N LEU A 479 -32.56 -23.48 41.74
CA LEU A 479 -32.30 -22.84 43.04
C LEU A 479 -33.56 -22.78 43.91
N ALA A 480 -34.72 -22.44 43.35
CA ALA A 480 -36.00 -22.39 44.08
C ALA A 480 -36.40 -23.78 44.60
N LEU A 481 -36.27 -24.83 43.78
CA LEU A 481 -36.50 -26.22 44.20
C LEU A 481 -35.51 -26.65 45.30
N CYS A 482 -34.22 -26.31 45.17
CA CYS A 482 -33.23 -26.57 46.22
C CYS A 482 -33.57 -25.84 47.53
N ALA A 483 -34.10 -24.60 47.46
CA ALA A 483 -34.52 -23.83 48.62
C ALA A 483 -35.73 -24.46 49.33
N ALA A 484 -36.69 -24.99 48.56
CA ALA A 484 -37.86 -25.69 49.07
C ALA A 484 -37.51 -27.01 49.78
N VAL A 485 -36.50 -27.73 49.30
CA VAL A 485 -36.06 -29.03 49.88
C VAL A 485 -35.05 -28.84 51.04
N SER A 486 -34.29 -27.74 51.06
CA SER A 486 -33.31 -27.46 52.12
C SER A 486 -33.36 -25.98 52.56
N PRO A 487 -34.12 -25.64 53.62
CA PRO A 487 -34.46 -24.25 53.97
C PRO A 487 -33.33 -23.51 54.72
N THR A 488 -32.10 -23.60 54.22
CA THR A 488 -30.97 -22.80 54.72
C THR A 488 -30.72 -21.62 53.76
N PRO A 489 -31.22 -20.40 54.04
CA PRO A 489 -31.12 -19.25 53.12
C PRO A 489 -29.67 -18.87 52.77
N VAL A 490 -28.71 -19.25 53.63
CA VAL A 490 -27.26 -19.11 53.40
C VAL A 490 -26.80 -19.87 52.14
N GLY A 491 -27.41 -21.00 51.78
CA GLY A 491 -27.05 -21.79 50.61
C GLY A 491 -27.41 -21.11 49.30
N VAL A 492 -28.66 -20.65 49.17
CA VAL A 492 -29.15 -19.96 47.97
C VAL A 492 -28.40 -18.65 47.75
N ARG A 493 -28.26 -17.82 48.81
CA ARG A 493 -27.54 -16.55 48.73
C ARG A 493 -26.10 -16.74 48.26
N ARG A 494 -25.40 -17.79 48.73
CA ARG A 494 -24.03 -18.11 48.30
C ARG A 494 -23.94 -18.52 46.83
N SER A 495 -24.88 -19.33 46.32
CA SER A 495 -24.92 -19.68 44.89
C SER A 495 -25.20 -18.46 44.00
N VAL A 496 -26.19 -17.63 44.34
CA VAL A 496 -26.49 -16.40 43.59
C VAL A 496 -25.30 -15.42 43.61
N THR A 497 -24.68 -15.21 44.78
CA THR A 497 -23.49 -14.34 44.90
C THR A 497 -22.32 -14.88 44.08
N ARG A 498 -22.11 -16.20 44.06
CA ARG A 498 -21.04 -16.83 43.28
C ARG A 498 -21.30 -16.73 41.77
N LEU A 499 -22.50 -17.06 41.30
CA LEU A 499 -22.83 -16.91 39.88
C LEU A 499 -22.66 -15.45 39.45
N GLY A 500 -23.16 -14.49 40.25
CA GLY A 500 -22.96 -13.06 40.01
C GLY A 500 -21.48 -12.66 39.95
N LEU A 501 -20.63 -13.18 40.85
CA LEU A 501 -19.19 -12.96 40.80
C LEU A 501 -18.55 -13.53 39.53
N ILE A 502 -18.90 -14.75 39.11
CA ILE A 502 -18.33 -15.35 37.90
C ILE A 502 -18.82 -14.60 36.64
N VAL A 503 -20.12 -14.26 36.57
CA VAL A 503 -20.69 -13.43 35.50
C VAL A 503 -20.00 -12.07 35.43
N MET A 504 -19.76 -11.40 36.55
CA MET A 504 -18.99 -10.15 36.59
C MET A 504 -17.53 -10.33 36.19
N LEU A 505 -16.88 -11.45 36.53
CA LEU A 505 -15.51 -11.75 36.11
C LEU A 505 -15.44 -12.02 34.60
N THR A 506 -16.38 -12.79 34.03
CA THR A 506 -16.46 -13.04 32.59
C THR A 506 -16.76 -11.75 31.82
N ALA A 507 -17.76 -10.97 32.26
CA ALA A 507 -18.09 -9.68 31.66
C ALA A 507 -16.94 -8.66 31.80
N GLY A 508 -16.26 -8.62 32.96
CA GLY A 508 -15.09 -7.78 33.18
C GLY A 508 -13.89 -8.19 32.33
N THR A 509 -13.69 -9.50 32.10
CA THR A 509 -12.63 -10.01 31.22
C THR A 509 -12.90 -9.63 29.76
N ILE A 510 -14.12 -9.85 29.27
CA ILE A 510 -14.49 -9.50 27.89
C ILE A 510 -14.57 -7.98 27.69
N GLY A 511 -15.00 -7.22 28.70
CA GLY A 511 -14.91 -5.76 28.72
C GLY A 511 -13.47 -5.25 28.71
N ALA A 512 -12.55 -5.90 29.42
CA ALA A 512 -11.12 -5.58 29.38
C ALA A 512 -10.48 -5.93 28.02
N ILE A 513 -10.90 -7.04 27.39
CA ILE A 513 -10.50 -7.38 26.01
C ILE A 513 -11.04 -6.34 25.02
N SER A 514 -12.32 -5.96 25.14
CA SER A 514 -12.92 -4.92 24.31
C SER A 514 -12.18 -3.60 24.46
N TRP A 515 -11.92 -3.16 25.70
CA TRP A 515 -11.15 -1.96 25.98
C TRP A 515 -9.72 -2.04 25.44
N TYR A 516 -9.04 -3.19 25.56
CA TYR A 516 -7.72 -3.39 24.96
C TYR A 516 -7.74 -3.23 23.44
N PHE A 517 -8.74 -3.81 22.75
CA PHE A 517 -8.92 -3.59 21.31
C PHE A 517 -9.05 -2.11 20.99
N ASP A 518 -9.87 -1.37 21.75
CA ASP A 518 -10.04 0.08 21.58
C ASP A 518 -8.72 0.87 21.76
N GLN A 519 -7.73 0.34 22.49
CA GLN A 519 -6.40 0.96 22.65
C GLN A 519 -5.38 0.56 21.58
N THR A 520 -5.70 -0.38 20.68
CA THR A 520 -4.78 -0.76 19.59
C THR A 520 -4.66 0.37 18.56
N GLU A 521 -3.49 0.52 17.94
CA GLU A 521 -3.22 1.56 16.94
C GLU A 521 -4.20 1.50 15.76
N LEU A 522 -4.57 0.29 15.33
CA LEU A 522 -5.59 0.07 14.28
C LEU A 522 -6.99 0.50 14.71
N ALA A 523 -7.39 0.25 15.96
CA ALA A 523 -8.67 0.75 16.45
C ALA A 523 -8.66 2.27 16.57
N GLN A 524 -7.56 2.86 17.03
CA GLN A 524 -7.40 4.30 17.12
C GLN A 524 -7.40 4.97 15.74
N SER A 525 -6.80 4.37 14.71
CA SER A 525 -6.87 4.92 13.34
C SER A 525 -8.28 4.88 12.77
N VAL A 526 -9.09 3.84 13.07
CA VAL A 526 -10.52 3.82 12.69
C VAL A 526 -11.33 4.85 13.48
N ILE A 527 -11.15 4.93 14.80
CA ILE A 527 -11.89 5.84 15.70
C ILE A 527 -11.59 7.32 15.40
N SER A 528 -10.38 7.63 14.91
CA SER A 528 -9.98 8.97 14.49
C SER A 528 -10.25 9.27 13.00
N GLU A 529 -10.94 8.37 12.29
CA GLU A 529 -11.20 8.43 10.84
C GLU A 529 -9.93 8.46 9.97
N ALA A 530 -8.76 8.22 10.56
CA ALA A 530 -7.46 8.25 9.90
C ALA A 530 -7.22 7.14 8.85
N VAL A 531 -8.09 6.12 8.78
CA VAL A 531 -8.10 5.12 7.68
C VAL A 531 -8.85 5.65 6.45
N PHE A 532 -9.68 6.69 6.61
CA PHE A 532 -10.36 7.40 5.52
C PHE A 532 -9.64 8.71 5.15
N ALA A 533 -8.46 8.95 5.69
CA ALA A 533 -7.69 10.15 5.46
C ALA A 533 -7.26 10.25 3.98
N GLU A 534 -7.85 11.19 3.24
CA GLU A 534 -7.43 11.50 1.87
C GLU A 534 -5.92 11.76 1.81
N PRO A 535 -5.20 11.31 0.78
CA PRO A 535 -3.75 11.34 0.78
C PRO A 535 -3.13 12.73 0.62
N PHE A 536 -3.92 13.72 0.20
CA PHE A 536 -3.57 15.14 0.27
C PHE A 536 -4.53 15.86 1.25
N PRO A 537 -4.10 16.97 1.89
CA PRO A 537 -5.00 17.78 2.72
C PRO A 537 -6.06 18.47 1.88
N GLU A 538 -7.27 18.65 2.42
CA GLU A 538 -8.35 19.38 1.75
C GLU A 538 -7.87 20.73 1.18
N PRO A 539 -8.14 21.02 -0.11
CA PRO A 539 -7.75 22.30 -0.70
C PRO A 539 -8.54 23.45 -0.04
N PRO A 540 -7.94 24.64 0.09
CA PRO A 540 -8.62 25.80 0.65
C PRO A 540 -9.85 26.18 -0.19
N THR A 541 -10.90 26.66 0.47
CA THR A 541 -12.24 26.90 -0.11
C THR A 541 -12.32 27.94 -1.25
N GLU A 542 -11.21 28.58 -1.61
CA GLU A 542 -11.07 29.36 -2.85
C GLU A 542 -9.81 28.88 -3.61
N PRO A 543 -9.94 28.37 -4.86
CA PRO A 543 -8.79 27.98 -5.67
C PRO A 543 -7.97 29.22 -6.06
N SER A 544 -6.70 29.26 -5.62
CA SER A 544 -5.79 30.38 -5.86
C SER A 544 -5.24 30.43 -7.30
N ASN A 545 -6.12 30.82 -8.23
CA ASN A 545 -6.02 30.67 -9.69
C ASN A 545 -5.96 29.19 -10.15
N PRO A 546 -6.69 28.81 -11.22
CA PRO A 546 -6.44 27.55 -11.91
C PRO A 546 -5.05 27.63 -12.55
N LYS A 547 -4.07 26.98 -11.91
CA LYS A 547 -2.74 26.79 -12.51
C LYS A 547 -2.84 25.68 -13.55
N SER A 548 -2.09 25.80 -14.63
CA SER A 548 -1.95 24.71 -15.61
C SER A 548 -1.35 23.48 -14.92
N ILE A 549 -2.18 22.45 -14.75
CA ILE A 549 -1.76 21.12 -14.34
C ILE A 549 -1.04 20.49 -15.51
N THR A 550 0.06 19.79 -15.26
CA THR A 550 0.74 18.98 -16.27
C THR A 550 1.12 17.62 -15.69
N PHE A 551 1.57 16.70 -16.54
CA PHE A 551 2.13 15.42 -16.10
C PHE A 551 3.64 15.38 -16.27
N PRO A 552 4.35 14.59 -15.44
CA PRO A 552 5.77 14.33 -15.60
C PRO A 552 6.11 13.68 -16.94
N GLU A 553 7.01 14.30 -17.67
CA GLU A 553 7.67 13.72 -18.85
C GLU A 553 9.04 13.17 -18.47
N ARG A 554 9.57 12.24 -19.27
CA ARG A 554 10.84 11.51 -19.02
C ARG A 554 12.01 12.38 -18.52
N ASN A 555 12.21 13.55 -19.11
CA ASN A 555 13.36 14.41 -18.80
C ASN A 555 13.02 15.57 -17.84
N ASP A 556 11.78 15.67 -17.35
CA ASP A 556 11.44 16.67 -16.34
C ASP A 556 12.19 16.43 -15.03
N VAL A 557 12.57 17.53 -14.39
CA VAL A 557 13.14 17.53 -13.03
C VAL A 557 11.99 17.68 -12.05
N LEU A 558 11.74 16.61 -11.28
CA LEU A 558 10.59 16.47 -10.40
C LEU A 558 10.98 16.82 -8.95
N ILE A 559 10.35 17.86 -8.41
CA ILE A 559 10.51 18.33 -7.03
C ILE A 559 9.23 17.99 -6.26
N SER A 560 9.20 16.82 -5.59
CA SER A 560 8.06 16.44 -4.76
C SER A 560 7.98 17.23 -3.46
N THR A 561 6.78 17.24 -2.89
CA THR A 561 6.47 17.66 -1.53
C THR A 561 5.98 16.51 -0.64
N ARG A 562 5.57 15.37 -1.23
CA ARG A 562 4.97 14.20 -0.56
C ARG A 562 5.96 13.06 -0.34
N PHE A 563 6.84 12.79 -1.31
CA PHE A 563 7.84 11.72 -1.17
C PHE A 563 8.92 12.08 -0.15
N ASP A 564 9.03 13.33 0.30
CA ASP A 564 9.90 13.79 1.39
C ASP A 564 9.52 13.25 2.80
N ALA A 565 8.96 12.04 2.93
CA ALA A 565 8.49 11.46 4.20
C ALA A 565 9.38 10.33 4.71
N LYS A 566 9.55 10.23 6.04
CA LYS A 566 10.48 9.28 6.66
C LYS A 566 9.97 7.84 6.65
N PHE A 567 8.66 7.64 6.82
CA PHE A 567 8.02 6.31 6.80
C PHE A 567 8.17 5.60 5.43
N LEU A 568 8.38 6.34 4.34
CA LEU A 568 8.57 5.79 2.99
C LEU A 568 9.89 5.02 2.79
N ALA A 569 10.78 4.95 3.79
CA ALA A 569 12.06 4.26 3.73
C ALA A 569 12.90 4.68 2.51
N SER A 570 13.34 3.78 1.62
CA SER A 570 14.12 4.19 0.42
C SER A 570 13.28 4.94 -0.62
N PHE A 571 11.96 4.74 -0.61
CA PHE A 571 11.05 5.31 -1.61
C PHE A 571 10.94 6.83 -1.51
N ASN A 572 11.40 7.44 -0.41
CA ASN A 572 11.57 8.90 -0.36
C ASN A 572 12.64 9.45 -1.32
N ARG A 573 13.52 8.59 -1.86
CA ARG A 573 14.48 8.91 -2.93
C ARG A 573 14.01 8.45 -4.31
N PHE A 574 12.80 7.91 -4.45
CA PHE A 574 12.28 7.38 -5.73
C PHE A 574 12.49 8.34 -6.91
N LEU A 575 12.21 9.63 -6.72
CA LEU A 575 12.40 10.63 -7.76
C LEU A 575 13.85 10.94 -8.13
N SER A 576 14.85 10.65 -7.29
CA SER A 576 16.27 10.79 -7.69
C SER A 576 16.65 9.85 -8.83
N PHE A 577 15.91 8.74 -8.99
CA PHE A 577 16.10 7.77 -10.06
C PHE A 577 15.28 8.08 -11.33
N HIS A 578 14.38 9.07 -11.29
CA HIS A 578 13.69 9.57 -12.48
C HIS A 578 14.71 10.11 -13.50
N PRO A 579 14.60 9.84 -14.81
CA PRO A 579 15.69 10.13 -15.76
C PRO A 579 16.11 11.61 -15.81
N GLY A 580 15.14 12.55 -15.81
CA GLY A 580 15.43 13.98 -15.72
C GLY A 580 16.15 14.39 -14.43
N ASN A 581 15.75 13.82 -13.28
CA ASN A 581 16.40 14.07 -11.99
C ASN A 581 17.84 13.54 -11.97
N ARG A 582 18.12 12.34 -12.51
CA ARG A 582 19.50 11.80 -12.59
C ARG A 582 20.44 12.72 -13.37
N VAL A 583 19.96 13.32 -14.46
CA VAL A 583 20.74 14.30 -15.25
C VAL A 583 20.98 15.58 -14.45
N TRP A 584 19.95 16.10 -13.76
CA TRP A 584 20.07 17.28 -12.90
C TRP A 584 21.03 17.05 -11.72
N GLU A 585 20.90 15.94 -11.01
CA GLU A 585 21.76 15.58 -9.87
C GLU A 585 23.24 15.47 -10.27
N LYS A 586 23.53 14.92 -11.46
CA LYS A 586 24.88 14.92 -12.02
C LYS A 586 25.43 16.34 -12.22
N TYR A 587 24.65 17.22 -12.87
CA TYR A 587 25.07 18.62 -13.06
C TYR A 587 25.24 19.37 -11.72
N VAL A 588 24.38 19.08 -10.74
CA VAL A 588 24.47 19.61 -9.37
C VAL A 588 25.75 19.14 -8.67
N ALA A 589 26.13 17.86 -8.82
CA ALA A 589 27.37 17.31 -8.27
C ALA A 589 28.62 17.95 -8.89
N ASP A 590 28.65 18.10 -10.22
CA ASP A 590 29.73 18.80 -10.92
C ASP A 590 29.85 20.27 -10.46
N ALA A 591 28.71 20.97 -10.29
CA ALA A 591 28.67 22.34 -9.82
C ALA A 591 29.03 22.52 -8.32
N ALA A 592 28.85 21.50 -7.49
CA ALA A 592 29.23 21.53 -6.06
C ALA A 592 30.74 21.72 -5.85
N LEU A 593 31.56 21.32 -6.83
CA LEU A 593 33.01 21.50 -6.85
C LEU A 593 33.44 22.97 -7.09
N LEU A 594 32.55 23.83 -7.60
CA LEU A 594 32.87 25.22 -7.96
C LEU A 594 32.95 26.15 -6.73
N PRO A 595 33.72 27.25 -6.79
CA PRO A 595 33.73 28.29 -5.74
C PRO A 595 32.33 28.87 -5.43
N ALA A 596 32.09 29.26 -4.17
CA ALA A 596 30.79 29.76 -3.72
C ALA A 596 30.28 30.99 -4.50
N SER A 597 31.18 31.79 -5.07
CA SER A 597 30.86 32.96 -5.89
C SER A 597 30.27 32.62 -7.27
N LEU A 598 30.33 31.36 -7.70
CA LEU A 598 29.85 30.92 -9.02
C LEU A 598 28.57 30.07 -8.97
N LEU A 599 28.01 29.79 -7.78
CA LEU A 599 26.89 28.86 -7.65
C LEU A 599 25.62 29.33 -8.36
N ASP A 600 25.32 30.63 -8.32
CA ASP A 600 24.18 31.22 -9.02
C ASP A 600 24.33 31.12 -10.55
N LEU A 601 25.52 31.45 -11.07
CA LEU A 601 25.83 31.31 -12.49
C LEU A 601 25.83 29.84 -12.95
N ALA A 602 26.29 28.93 -12.09
CA ALA A 602 26.23 27.50 -12.33
C ALA A 602 24.77 27.02 -12.39
N ALA A 603 23.93 27.37 -11.40
CA ALA A 603 22.51 27.04 -11.39
C ALA A 603 21.76 27.60 -12.62
N GLN A 604 22.03 28.86 -13.01
CA GLN A 604 21.51 29.43 -14.26
C GLN A 604 21.94 28.63 -15.50
N LYS A 605 23.19 28.15 -15.55
CA LYS A 605 23.66 27.27 -16.61
C LYS A 605 22.94 25.92 -16.58
N ILE A 606 22.83 25.26 -15.42
CA ILE A 606 22.13 23.98 -15.26
C ILE A 606 20.69 24.06 -15.76
N VAL A 607 19.92 25.06 -15.31
CA VAL A 607 18.51 25.22 -15.72
C VAL A 607 18.37 25.47 -17.22
N ARG A 608 19.27 26.27 -17.82
CA ARG A 608 19.28 26.48 -19.28
C ARG A 608 19.66 25.21 -20.04
N ASP A 609 20.70 24.51 -19.59
CA ASP A 609 21.20 23.32 -20.28
C ASP A 609 20.18 22.16 -20.19
N ILE A 610 19.45 22.04 -19.07
CA ILE A 610 18.30 21.12 -18.93
C ILE A 610 17.14 21.56 -19.83
N GLY A 611 16.79 22.85 -19.84
CA GLY A 611 15.78 23.37 -20.78
C GLY A 611 16.14 23.27 -22.26
N GLN A 612 17.38 22.84 -22.59
CA GLN A 612 17.83 22.49 -23.93
C GLN A 612 17.81 20.97 -24.21
N ILE A 613 17.48 20.15 -23.22
CA ILE A 613 17.16 18.74 -23.44
C ILE A 613 15.73 18.69 -23.97
N TYR A 614 15.61 18.39 -25.26
CA TYR A 614 14.33 18.21 -25.94
C TYR A 614 14.10 16.73 -26.22
N GLU A 615 12.99 16.21 -25.71
CA GLU A 615 12.45 14.92 -26.07
C GLU A 615 10.96 15.15 -26.26
N VAL A 616 10.40 14.63 -27.36
CA VAL A 616 8.97 14.73 -27.64
C VAL A 616 8.39 16.16 -27.68
N GLY A 617 8.89 17.05 -28.56
CA GLY A 617 8.36 18.42 -28.75
C GLY A 617 8.42 19.37 -27.54
N LEU A 618 8.69 18.83 -26.35
CA LEU A 618 8.67 19.52 -25.06
C LEU A 618 10.13 19.74 -24.62
N ALA A 619 10.44 20.99 -24.28
CA ALA A 619 11.65 21.28 -23.53
C ALA A 619 11.52 20.65 -22.13
N SER A 620 12.59 20.07 -21.60
CA SER A 620 12.58 19.53 -20.23
C SER A 620 12.29 20.64 -19.20
N ARG A 621 11.37 20.38 -18.27
CA ARG A 621 10.85 21.37 -17.32
C ARG A 621 11.33 21.06 -15.92
N PHE A 622 11.23 22.05 -15.04
CA PHE A 622 11.25 21.83 -13.60
C PHE A 622 9.79 21.81 -13.13
N LEU A 623 9.35 20.70 -12.54
CA LEU A 623 8.00 20.55 -12.02
C LEU A 623 8.05 20.45 -10.50
N ARG A 624 7.17 21.18 -9.81
CA ARG A 624 6.97 21.05 -8.37
C ARG A 624 5.61 20.43 -8.10
N GLN A 625 5.58 19.38 -7.29
CA GLN A 625 4.33 18.79 -6.84
C GLN A 625 3.63 19.75 -5.88
N ASP A 626 2.36 20.03 -6.12
CA ASP A 626 1.53 20.75 -5.16
C ASP A 626 1.12 19.80 -4.02
N HIS A 627 1.25 20.26 -2.78
CA HIS A 627 1.01 19.42 -1.62
C HIS A 627 -0.46 19.36 -1.17
N GLN A 628 -1.34 20.15 -1.80
CA GLN A 628 -2.78 20.18 -1.49
C GLN A 628 -3.59 19.40 -2.54
N THR A 629 -3.17 19.46 -3.80
CA THR A 629 -3.88 18.80 -4.92
C THR A 629 -3.13 17.58 -5.47
N GLY A 630 -1.85 17.41 -5.17
CA GLY A 630 -0.99 16.39 -5.78
C GLY A 630 -0.50 16.72 -7.19
N ALA A 631 -1.10 17.70 -7.85
CA ALA A 631 -0.82 18.11 -9.23
C ALA A 631 0.61 18.61 -9.43
N TRP A 632 1.19 18.35 -10.61
CA TRP A 632 2.49 18.89 -10.98
C TRP A 632 2.36 20.27 -11.62
N LEU A 633 3.12 21.23 -11.08
CA LEU A 633 3.12 22.63 -11.50
C LEU A 633 4.45 22.98 -12.15
N ILE A 634 4.42 23.59 -13.34
CA ILE A 634 5.62 24.10 -14.02
C ILE A 634 6.23 25.24 -13.19
N MET A 635 7.49 25.08 -12.78
CA MET A 635 8.24 26.09 -12.06
C MET A 635 8.72 27.20 -13.00
N SER A 636 8.67 28.44 -12.55
CA SER A 636 9.32 29.53 -13.29
C SER A 636 10.84 29.35 -13.34
N GLN A 637 11.50 29.91 -14.34
CA GLN A 637 12.97 29.86 -14.47
C GLN A 637 13.67 30.35 -13.19
N LYS A 638 13.10 31.34 -12.51
CA LYS A 638 13.62 31.84 -11.22
C LYS A 638 13.55 30.76 -10.13
N GLU A 639 12.41 30.09 -9.97
CA GLU A 639 12.25 29.03 -8.97
C GLU A 639 13.14 27.82 -9.26
N ALA A 640 13.32 27.46 -10.55
CA ALA A 640 14.21 26.38 -10.96
C ALA A 640 15.69 26.70 -10.66
N VAL A 641 16.10 27.97 -10.83
CA VAL A 641 17.45 28.43 -10.44
C VAL A 641 17.59 28.43 -8.92
N GLU A 642 16.62 28.94 -8.18
CA GLU A 642 16.64 28.92 -6.71
C GLU A 642 16.74 27.49 -6.16
N GLU A 643 15.96 26.54 -6.68
CA GLU A 643 16.05 25.12 -6.29
C GLU A 643 17.39 24.49 -6.68
N SER A 644 17.93 24.82 -7.85
CA SER A 644 19.25 24.35 -8.29
C SER A 644 20.38 24.91 -7.41
N VAL A 645 20.32 26.18 -6.99
CA VAL A 645 21.28 26.74 -6.01
C VAL A 645 21.20 25.97 -4.69
N GLN A 646 19.98 25.71 -4.18
CA GLN A 646 19.79 24.93 -2.96
C GLN A 646 20.36 23.52 -3.11
N ALA A 647 20.10 22.83 -4.24
CA ALA A 647 20.65 21.51 -4.53
C ALA A 647 22.19 21.50 -4.51
N ILE A 648 22.84 22.47 -5.16
CA ILE A 648 24.31 22.58 -5.15
C ILE A 648 24.84 22.82 -3.73
N VAL A 649 24.17 23.64 -2.93
CA VAL A 649 24.53 23.87 -1.52
C VAL A 649 24.33 22.62 -0.67
N ARG A 650 23.25 21.84 -0.86
CA ARG A 650 23.01 20.54 -0.19
C ARG A 650 24.17 19.57 -0.46
N THR A 651 24.52 19.38 -1.72
CA THR A 651 25.59 18.45 -2.15
C THR A 651 26.97 18.91 -1.70
N LYS A 652 27.23 20.22 -1.72
CA LYS A 652 28.52 20.80 -1.30
C LYS A 652 28.75 20.78 0.22
N HIS A 653 27.69 20.87 1.01
CA HIS A 653 27.76 21.00 2.46
C HIS A 653 26.91 19.92 3.14
N PRO A 654 27.46 18.71 3.41
CA PRO A 654 26.70 17.57 3.91
C PRO A 654 25.85 17.85 5.16
N LEU A 655 26.32 18.70 6.08
CA LEU A 655 25.55 19.12 7.25
C LEU A 655 24.28 19.91 6.87
N ILE A 656 24.37 20.80 5.87
CA ILE A 656 23.20 21.54 5.36
C ILE A 656 22.27 20.58 4.61
N GLY A 657 22.82 19.63 3.86
CA GLY A 657 22.06 18.53 3.24
C GLY A 657 21.22 17.76 4.25
N HIS A 658 21.85 17.21 5.30
CA HIS A 658 21.15 16.48 6.36
C HIS A 658 20.11 17.34 7.11
N LEU A 659 20.46 18.57 7.51
CA LEU A 659 19.50 19.47 8.17
C LEU A 659 18.30 19.80 7.27
N THR A 660 18.53 19.95 5.96
CA THR A 660 17.46 20.18 5.00
C THR A 660 16.56 18.96 4.84
N GLN A 661 17.13 17.75 4.89
CA GLN A 661 16.35 16.52 4.81
C GLN A 661 15.46 16.32 6.05
N GLU A 662 15.96 16.60 7.26
CA GLU A 662 15.15 16.54 8.48
C GLU A 662 14.04 17.62 8.50
N LEU A 663 14.31 18.81 7.98
CA LEU A 663 13.29 19.87 7.81
C LEU A 663 12.24 19.51 6.73
N LYS A 664 12.64 18.80 5.67
CA LYS A 664 11.74 18.20 4.68
C LYS A 664 10.86 17.11 5.31
N TYR A 665 11.43 16.19 6.10
CA TYR A 665 10.66 15.19 6.84
C TYR A 665 9.64 15.83 7.78
N MET A 666 10.01 16.88 8.51
CA MET A 666 9.08 17.65 9.37
C MET A 666 7.94 18.30 8.55
N LEU A 667 8.23 18.85 7.37
CA LEU A 667 7.19 19.40 6.49
C LEU A 667 6.27 18.33 5.91
N ALA A 668 6.79 17.14 5.59
CA ALA A 668 5.98 16.04 5.09
C ALA A 668 5.10 15.46 6.20
N ASP A 669 5.62 15.26 7.41
CA ASP A 669 4.82 14.79 8.55
C ASP A 669 3.69 15.79 8.90
N ALA A 670 3.99 17.09 8.94
CA ALA A 670 2.98 18.14 9.14
C ALA A 670 1.89 18.22 8.04
N ARG A 671 2.11 17.62 6.87
CA ARG A 671 1.17 17.61 5.74
C ARG A 671 0.46 16.28 5.53
N PHE A 672 1.13 15.17 5.80
CA PHE A 672 0.70 13.83 5.39
C PHE A 672 0.61 12.83 6.55
N GLY A 673 1.21 13.13 7.71
CA GLY A 673 1.14 12.28 8.89
C GLY A 673 -0.07 12.56 9.78
N ASN A 674 -0.17 11.78 10.88
CA ASN A 674 -1.26 11.77 11.85
C ASN A 674 -1.78 13.15 12.28
N HIS A 675 -0.87 14.10 12.46
CA HIS A 675 -1.18 15.38 13.09
C HIS A 675 -1.46 16.50 12.08
N ARG A 676 -1.50 16.21 10.78
CA ARG A 676 -1.76 17.18 9.69
C ARG A 676 -3.05 18.01 9.86
N GLY A 677 -4.07 17.49 10.54
CA GLY A 677 -5.31 18.22 10.84
C GLY A 677 -5.23 19.14 12.07
N THR A 678 -4.11 19.15 12.79
CA THR A 678 -3.94 19.94 14.02
C THR A 678 -3.43 21.36 13.74
N ALA A 679 -3.72 22.29 14.64
CA ALA A 679 -3.14 23.64 14.61
C ALA A 679 -1.60 23.63 14.80
N MET A 680 -1.04 22.58 15.39
CA MET A 680 0.42 22.44 15.55
C MET A 680 1.09 22.22 14.19
N ALA A 681 0.62 21.23 13.44
CA ALA A 681 1.11 20.93 12.10
C ALA A 681 0.87 22.08 11.10
N THR A 682 -0.40 22.50 10.96
CA THR A 682 -0.85 23.49 9.97
C THR A 682 -0.32 24.90 10.18
N MET A 683 -0.02 25.30 11.42
CA MET A 683 0.42 26.67 11.72
C MET A 683 1.82 26.77 12.31
N SER A 684 2.27 25.82 13.12
CA SER A 684 3.52 25.97 13.88
C SER A 684 4.69 25.25 13.22
N GLU A 685 4.53 23.97 12.90
CA GLU A 685 5.59 23.13 12.33
C GLU A 685 5.91 23.53 10.89
N GLU A 686 4.87 23.77 10.06
CA GLU A 686 5.09 24.24 8.70
C GLU A 686 5.77 25.62 8.64
N LEU A 687 5.36 26.59 9.48
CA LEU A 687 6.04 27.89 9.55
C LEU A 687 7.48 27.74 10.07
N LEU A 688 7.69 26.95 11.13
CA LEU A 688 9.03 26.71 11.69
C LEU A 688 9.98 26.15 10.64
N ALA A 689 9.58 25.06 9.96
CA ALA A 689 10.45 24.40 9.00
C ALA A 689 10.71 25.27 7.76
N ARG A 690 9.70 26.01 7.26
CA ARG A 690 9.89 27.00 6.18
C ARG A 690 10.85 28.13 6.60
N GLU A 691 10.76 28.63 7.82
CA GLU A 691 11.62 29.71 8.34
C GLU A 691 13.09 29.24 8.48
N TRP A 692 13.31 28.02 9.01
CA TRP A 692 14.63 27.41 9.13
C TRP A 692 15.25 27.11 7.76
N LEU A 693 14.50 26.57 6.79
CA LEU A 693 14.96 26.41 5.42
C LEU A 693 15.37 27.77 4.82
N SER A 694 14.54 28.81 5.00
CA SER A 694 14.87 30.17 4.52
C SER A 694 16.11 30.77 5.18
N THR A 695 16.44 30.33 6.40
CA THR A 695 17.63 30.74 7.17
C THR A 695 18.87 29.98 6.69
N LEU A 696 18.77 28.68 6.42
CA LEU A 696 19.87 27.85 5.89
C LEU A 696 20.34 28.31 4.50
N TYR A 697 19.39 28.67 3.63
CA TYR A 697 19.68 29.13 2.25
C TYR A 697 19.74 30.64 2.10
N GLY A 698 19.39 31.41 3.15
CA GLY A 698 19.47 32.86 3.20
C GLY A 698 18.60 33.56 2.16
N LYS A 699 17.29 33.68 2.41
CA LYS A 699 16.44 34.53 1.58
C LYS A 699 16.98 35.97 1.54
N GLN A 700 17.38 36.43 0.35
CA GLN A 700 17.54 37.86 0.09
C GLN A 700 16.23 38.56 0.44
N ARG A 701 16.29 39.56 1.34
CA ARG A 701 15.19 40.53 1.47
C ARG A 701 15.06 41.27 0.15
N SER A 702 13.99 41.00 -0.59
CA SER A 702 13.67 41.74 -1.81
C SER A 702 13.50 43.22 -1.48
N SER A 703 14.43 44.05 -1.94
CA SER A 703 14.37 45.51 -1.82
C SER A 703 13.36 46.09 -2.81
N SER A 704 12.08 45.85 -2.55
CA SER A 704 10.95 46.35 -3.35
C SER A 704 9.83 46.91 -2.47
N ASP A 705 10.20 47.59 -1.38
CA ASP A 705 9.31 48.45 -0.59
C ASP A 705 10.12 49.59 0.06
N THR A 706 10.72 50.43 -0.81
CA THR A 706 11.49 51.61 -0.38
C THR A 706 10.69 52.91 -0.54
N THR A 707 9.46 52.96 -0.03
CA THR A 707 8.72 54.23 0.11
C THR A 707 7.78 54.29 1.33
N THR A 708 8.35 54.24 2.53
CA THR A 708 7.86 55.09 3.64
C THR A 708 8.96 55.33 4.67
N GLN A 709 8.97 56.53 5.27
CA GLN A 709 10.11 57.03 6.04
C GLN A 709 10.26 56.34 7.40
N ALA A 710 11.22 55.42 7.52
CA ALA A 710 11.68 54.93 8.82
C ALA A 710 12.59 55.97 9.50
N THR A 711 12.02 56.75 10.42
CA THR A 711 12.81 57.55 11.37
C THR A 711 13.61 56.62 12.29
N LYS A 712 14.89 56.91 12.47
CA LYS A 712 15.76 56.17 13.40
C LYS A 712 15.20 56.29 14.83
N ASN A 713 14.90 55.16 15.50
CA ASN A 713 15.35 54.91 16.88
C ASN A 713 14.94 53.54 17.46
N ASN A 714 15.89 52.99 18.23
CA ASN A 714 15.74 52.07 19.38
C ASN A 714 15.24 50.61 19.23
N LYS A 715 16.19 49.73 19.59
CA LYS A 715 16.12 48.65 20.60
C LYS A 715 15.08 47.54 20.44
N TYR A 716 15.62 46.30 20.39
CA TYR A 716 15.04 45.05 20.89
C TYR A 716 13.73 45.21 21.68
N GLN A 717 12.62 44.84 21.05
CA GLN A 717 11.35 44.64 21.73
C GLN A 717 10.97 43.17 21.60
N GLN A 718 10.97 42.50 22.75
CA GLN A 718 10.60 41.10 22.92
C GLN A 718 9.08 41.00 22.72
N PHE A 719 8.63 40.29 21.68
CA PHE A 719 7.19 40.16 21.42
C PHE A 719 6.52 39.27 22.47
N GLN A 720 5.72 39.89 23.35
CA GLN A 720 4.63 39.20 24.01
C GLN A 720 3.48 39.04 23.01
N ILE A 721 2.91 37.83 22.97
CA ILE A 721 1.69 37.55 22.21
C ILE A 721 0.52 38.05 23.06
N ASP A 722 -0.26 39.00 22.54
CA ASP A 722 -1.46 39.52 23.19
C ASP A 722 -2.71 38.95 22.52
N HIS A 723 -3.51 38.20 23.27
CA HIS A 723 -4.69 37.49 22.77
C HIS A 723 -5.95 38.36 22.88
N ALA A 724 -6.28 39.14 21.86
CA ALA A 724 -7.61 39.76 21.75
C ALA A 724 -8.06 40.09 20.31
N ASN A 725 -9.28 39.65 19.98
CA ASN A 725 -10.20 40.21 18.98
C ASN A 725 -9.80 40.18 17.48
N LEU A 726 -10.22 39.11 16.77
CA LEU A 726 -10.55 39.20 15.34
C LEU A 726 -12.09 39.18 15.15
N HIS A 727 -12.65 40.28 14.63
CA HIS A 727 -14.06 40.34 14.24
C HIS A 727 -14.22 40.09 12.73
N ILE A 728 -15.03 39.09 12.38
CA ILE A 728 -15.41 38.78 10.99
C ILE A 728 -16.44 39.80 10.48
N ARG A 729 -16.22 40.36 9.28
CA ARG A 729 -17.22 41.13 8.51
C ARG A 729 -17.50 40.46 7.15
N LYS A 730 -18.79 40.34 6.80
CA LYS A 730 -19.27 39.83 5.51
C LYS A 730 -19.54 40.98 4.51
N GLY A 731 -19.34 40.74 3.20
CA GLY A 731 -20.28 41.23 2.17
C GLY A 731 -19.77 41.80 0.83
N ARG A 732 -20.15 41.11 -0.26
CA ARG A 732 -20.59 41.60 -1.60
C ARG A 732 -19.62 42.22 -2.64
N GLN A 733 -19.30 41.42 -3.67
CA GLN A 733 -19.84 41.48 -5.06
C GLN A 733 -19.96 42.86 -5.80
N LEU A 734 -19.28 43.05 -6.95
CA LEU A 734 -19.85 43.24 -8.33
C LEU A 734 -18.89 43.88 -9.39
N LEU A 735 -18.78 43.20 -10.54
CA LEU A 735 -18.62 43.65 -11.96
C LEU A 735 -17.99 45.02 -12.34
N GLN A 736 -17.11 45.03 -13.36
CA GLN A 736 -17.43 45.60 -14.71
C GLN A 736 -16.38 45.32 -15.82
N PHE A 737 -16.87 45.11 -17.05
CA PHE A 737 -16.11 44.88 -18.28
C PHE A 737 -15.53 46.16 -18.91
N ARG A 738 -14.46 46.05 -19.72
CA ARG A 738 -14.20 47.01 -20.81
C ARG A 738 -13.44 46.41 -22.02
N ARG A 739 -14.09 46.42 -23.20
CA ARG A 739 -13.49 46.13 -24.53
C ARG A 739 -12.59 47.29 -25.01
N ARG A 740 -11.54 47.01 -25.81
CA ARG A 740 -11.53 47.29 -27.28
C ARG A 740 -10.19 47.06 -28.05
N THR A 741 -10.38 46.62 -29.30
CA THR A 741 -9.65 46.92 -30.57
C THR A 741 -8.25 46.34 -30.88
N GLN A 742 -8.24 45.50 -31.93
CA GLN A 742 -7.12 45.18 -32.83
C GLN A 742 -6.61 46.39 -33.64
N ARG A 743 -5.41 46.27 -34.20
CA ARG A 743 -5.03 46.77 -35.55
C ARG A 743 -4.06 45.80 -36.24
N SER A 744 -4.05 45.86 -37.57
CA SER A 744 -3.48 44.91 -38.56
C SER A 744 -2.39 45.60 -39.43
N PRO A 745 -2.02 45.11 -40.64
CA PRO A 745 -1.32 43.84 -40.99
C PRO A 745 -0.12 44.06 -41.95
N THR A 746 0.66 43.01 -42.28
CA THR A 746 1.42 42.77 -43.54
C THR A 746 2.22 41.45 -43.39
N GLU A 747 2.40 40.57 -44.38
CA GLU A 747 1.74 40.36 -45.68
C GLU A 747 2.01 38.88 -46.11
N TYR A 748 0.99 38.15 -46.60
CA TYR A 748 1.15 36.72 -46.99
C TYR A 748 1.31 36.55 -48.50
N LEU A 749 2.18 35.61 -48.92
CA LEU A 749 2.22 35.13 -50.30
C LEU A 749 1.05 34.15 -50.57
N LYS A 750 0.43 34.24 -51.74
CA LYS A 750 -0.72 33.41 -52.14
C LYS A 750 -0.34 32.37 -53.19
N LEU A 751 -0.80 31.13 -53.01
CA LEU A 751 -1.06 30.17 -54.09
C LEU A 751 -2.49 29.60 -53.93
N ARG A 752 -3.05 29.01 -55.00
CA ARG A 752 -4.50 28.80 -55.18
C ARG A 752 -4.97 27.36 -54.96
N VAL A 753 -5.86 27.20 -53.97
CA VAL A 753 -7.17 26.51 -53.99
C VAL A 753 -7.36 25.26 -54.87
N VAL A 754 -7.68 24.14 -54.19
CA VAL A 754 -8.87 23.30 -54.49
C VAL A 754 -9.74 23.26 -53.21
N GLU A 755 -11.05 23.10 -53.33
CA GLU A 755 -12.01 23.34 -52.24
C GLU A 755 -12.21 22.13 -51.29
N GLN A 756 -11.83 22.30 -50.02
CA GLN A 756 -12.40 21.61 -48.86
C GLN A 756 -12.35 22.56 -47.64
N ARG A 757 -13.14 22.28 -46.59
CA ARG A 757 -13.32 23.17 -45.42
C ARG A 757 -11.97 23.43 -44.74
N SER A 758 -11.55 24.70 -44.66
CA SER A 758 -10.20 25.07 -44.22
C SER A 758 -10.04 25.11 -42.70
N ARG A 759 -9.26 24.19 -42.13
CA ARG A 759 -8.54 24.37 -40.85
C ARG A 759 -7.51 25.51 -41.03
N HIS A 760 -7.43 26.49 -40.13
CA HIS A 760 -6.35 27.50 -39.99
C HIS A 760 -6.58 28.23 -38.64
N HIS A 761 -5.59 28.49 -37.77
CA HIS A 761 -4.20 28.84 -38.11
C HIS A 761 -3.15 28.66 -36.99
N ASP A 762 -3.49 28.12 -35.81
CA ASP A 762 -2.55 28.08 -34.66
C ASP A 762 -1.90 26.70 -34.38
N ASP A 763 -2.47 25.58 -34.85
CA ASP A 763 -1.93 24.21 -34.66
C ASP A 763 -1.07 23.73 -35.86
N MET A 764 -0.07 24.52 -36.27
CA MET A 764 0.90 24.08 -37.29
C MET A 764 1.95 23.15 -36.70
N ILE A 765 1.67 21.84 -36.74
CA ILE A 765 2.58 20.76 -36.35
C ILE A 765 3.85 20.84 -37.21
N ALA A 766 5.00 21.07 -36.57
CA ALA A 766 6.30 21.10 -37.22
C ALA A 766 7.06 19.77 -37.05
N VAL A 767 7.99 19.49 -37.98
CA VAL A 767 8.96 18.41 -37.82
C VAL A 767 9.77 18.65 -36.53
N GLY A 768 9.61 17.76 -35.57
CA GLY A 768 10.14 17.90 -34.21
C GLY A 768 9.11 17.85 -33.09
N ASP A 769 7.83 18.12 -33.37
CA ASP A 769 6.78 18.30 -32.37
C ASP A 769 6.20 16.99 -31.83
N LYS A 770 5.63 17.05 -30.61
CA LYS A 770 4.81 15.96 -30.04
C LYS A 770 3.48 15.92 -30.76
N VAL A 771 3.06 14.72 -31.13
CA VAL A 771 1.81 14.49 -31.82
C VAL A 771 1.07 13.32 -31.20
N TRP A 772 -0.26 13.33 -31.35
CA TRP A 772 -1.06 12.12 -31.28
C TRP A 772 -1.07 11.48 -32.67
N VAL A 773 -0.96 10.15 -32.72
CA VAL A 773 -0.88 9.34 -33.94
C VAL A 773 -2.00 8.32 -33.91
N TYR A 774 -2.82 8.24 -34.96
CA TYR A 774 -3.94 7.32 -35.03
C TYR A 774 -3.56 6.00 -35.69
N GLY A 775 -3.75 4.90 -34.98
CA GLY A 775 -3.78 3.54 -35.52
C GLY A 775 -5.15 2.90 -35.25
N ASP A 776 -5.17 1.76 -34.55
CA ASP A 776 -6.41 1.23 -33.94
C ASP A 776 -6.88 2.08 -32.73
N THR A 777 -5.98 2.87 -32.16
CA THR A 777 -6.20 3.85 -31.08
C THR A 777 -5.18 4.99 -31.24
N TRP A 778 -5.32 6.05 -30.46
CA TRP A 778 -4.34 7.15 -30.43
C TRP A 778 -3.11 6.77 -29.60
N TYR A 779 -1.93 6.99 -30.16
CA TYR A 779 -0.64 6.81 -29.51
C TYR A 779 0.12 8.14 -29.43
N GLU A 780 0.95 8.31 -28.40
CA GLU A 780 1.90 9.42 -28.39
C GLU A 780 3.03 9.15 -29.40
N GLY A 781 3.35 10.14 -30.22
CA GLY A 781 4.44 10.09 -31.18
C GLY A 781 5.10 11.45 -31.41
N LYS A 782 6.05 11.49 -32.34
CA LYS A 782 6.75 12.71 -32.76
C LYS A 782 6.93 12.75 -34.25
N LEU A 783 6.52 13.85 -34.89
CA LEU A 783 6.74 14.06 -36.32
C LEU A 783 8.25 14.16 -36.59
N MET A 784 8.78 13.22 -37.39
CA MET A 784 10.20 13.10 -37.70
C MET A 784 10.55 13.62 -39.08
N ASP A 785 9.66 13.46 -40.06
CA ASP A 785 9.79 14.03 -41.39
C ASP A 785 8.41 14.15 -42.07
N VAL A 786 8.30 14.99 -43.10
CA VAL A 786 7.13 15.07 -43.98
C VAL A 786 7.61 14.74 -45.39
N LEU A 787 7.12 13.63 -45.94
CA LEU A 787 7.57 13.15 -47.25
C LEU A 787 6.88 13.95 -48.36
N ASP A 788 7.68 14.75 -49.08
CA ASP A 788 7.20 15.69 -50.10
C ASP A 788 6.92 14.97 -51.44
N ASP A 789 5.75 14.31 -51.55
CA ASP A 789 5.17 13.83 -52.81
C ASP A 789 3.65 13.56 -52.64
N SER A 790 2.81 14.51 -53.05
CA SER A 790 1.33 14.51 -53.27
C SER A 790 0.33 13.90 -52.26
N ASP A 791 0.73 12.94 -51.44
CA ASP A 791 -0.14 11.98 -50.76
C ASP A 791 -0.12 12.17 -49.22
N GLY A 792 0.45 13.27 -48.73
CA GLY A 792 0.35 13.69 -47.32
C GLY A 792 1.05 12.79 -46.30
N ILE A 793 2.00 11.94 -46.72
CA ILE A 793 2.64 10.96 -45.82
C ILE A 793 3.67 11.62 -44.92
N CYS A 794 3.62 11.28 -43.64
CA CYS A 794 4.50 11.75 -42.58
C CYS A 794 5.25 10.56 -41.96
N VAL A 795 6.53 10.75 -41.65
CA VAL A 795 7.29 9.78 -40.84
C VAL A 795 7.18 10.19 -39.38
N VAL A 796 6.68 9.30 -38.53
CA VAL A 796 6.46 9.57 -37.11
C VAL A 796 7.20 8.53 -36.27
N TYR A 797 7.85 8.98 -35.20
CA TYR A 797 8.39 8.09 -34.17
C TYR A 797 7.33 7.85 -33.11
N VAL A 798 6.84 6.62 -32.97
CA VAL A 798 5.82 6.23 -31.98
C VAL A 798 6.51 5.77 -30.69
N TYR A 799 6.08 6.28 -29.53
CA TYR A 799 6.84 6.06 -28.28
C TYR A 799 6.72 4.68 -27.69
N ASN A 800 5.53 4.07 -27.78
CA ASN A 800 5.25 2.76 -27.19
C ASN A 800 5.99 1.65 -27.94
N SER A 801 5.76 1.55 -29.26
CA SER A 801 6.50 0.65 -30.18
C SER A 801 7.98 1.04 -30.35
N GLY A 802 8.36 2.26 -29.95
CA GLY A 802 9.72 2.77 -30.10
C GLY A 802 10.24 2.78 -31.54
N SER A 803 9.32 2.80 -32.51
CA SER A 803 9.59 2.54 -33.92
C SER A 803 9.33 3.78 -34.78
N TYR A 804 9.67 3.70 -36.07
CA TYR A 804 9.36 4.74 -37.06
C TYR A 804 8.26 4.20 -37.98
N GLU A 805 7.14 4.92 -38.04
CA GLU A 805 5.94 4.54 -38.78
C GLU A 805 5.64 5.60 -39.85
N GLU A 806 5.22 5.16 -41.03
CA GLU A 806 4.75 6.03 -42.11
C GLU A 806 3.22 6.13 -42.01
N VAL A 807 2.71 7.31 -41.68
CA VAL A 807 1.28 7.56 -41.43
C VAL A 807 0.78 8.74 -42.27
N HIS A 808 -0.52 8.84 -42.53
CA HIS A 808 -1.08 9.97 -43.27
C HIS A 808 -1.18 11.22 -42.37
N ALA A 809 -1.02 12.42 -42.91
CA ALA A 809 -1.07 13.66 -42.12
C ALA A 809 -2.42 13.90 -41.41
N ASP A 810 -3.51 13.32 -41.88
CA ASP A 810 -4.81 13.37 -41.20
C ASP A 810 -4.91 12.44 -39.97
N ASP A 811 -4.04 11.43 -39.89
CA ASP A 811 -3.89 10.53 -38.72
C ASP A 811 -3.01 11.15 -37.62
N ILE A 812 -2.62 12.42 -37.76
CA ILE A 812 -1.74 13.15 -36.84
C ILE A 812 -2.48 14.35 -36.23
N ARG A 813 -2.35 14.54 -34.92
CA ARG A 813 -2.86 15.73 -34.20
C ARG A 813 -1.80 16.38 -33.32
N SER A 814 -1.99 17.67 -33.05
CA SER A 814 -1.22 18.46 -32.09
C SER A 814 -1.36 17.92 -30.68
N TYR A 815 -0.27 17.86 -29.92
CA TYR A 815 -0.31 17.50 -28.51
C TYR A 815 -0.64 18.72 -27.65
N ASN A 816 -1.93 18.93 -27.39
CA ASN A 816 -2.43 20.10 -26.70
C ASN A 816 -2.45 19.98 -25.17
N VAL A 817 -2.03 21.04 -24.47
CA VAL A 817 -2.07 21.15 -23.00
C VAL A 817 -3.25 22.02 -22.59
N PHE A 818 -4.26 21.40 -22.00
CA PHE A 818 -5.50 22.05 -21.57
C PHE A 818 -5.50 22.52 -20.11
N LYS A 819 -6.38 23.46 -19.77
CA LYS A 819 -6.73 23.87 -18.39
C LYS A 819 -8.25 23.95 -18.21
N ILE A 820 -8.70 23.92 -16.96
CA ILE A 820 -10.12 24.13 -16.62
C ILE A 820 -10.57 25.50 -17.11
N GLY A 821 -11.70 25.53 -17.82
CA GLY A 821 -12.28 26.71 -18.46
C GLY A 821 -11.92 26.89 -19.94
N ASP A 822 -11.04 26.07 -20.51
CA ASP A 822 -10.81 26.08 -21.96
C ASP A 822 -12.04 25.58 -22.71
N ARG A 823 -12.30 26.19 -23.88
CA ARG A 823 -13.34 25.77 -24.81
C ARG A 823 -12.70 24.81 -25.82
N VAL A 824 -13.35 23.67 -26.03
CA VAL A 824 -12.82 22.56 -26.81
C VAL A 824 -13.87 22.00 -27.77
N ASP A 825 -13.40 21.46 -28.88
CA ASP A 825 -14.16 20.57 -29.75
C ASP A 825 -13.76 19.12 -29.45
N VAL A 826 -14.74 18.24 -29.32
CA VAL A 826 -14.55 16.80 -29.08
C VAL A 826 -14.83 16.01 -30.35
N ASP A 827 -13.90 15.14 -30.72
CA ASP A 827 -14.09 14.12 -31.76
C ASP A 827 -14.04 12.74 -31.10
N TYR A 828 -15.19 12.06 -31.00
CA TYR A 828 -15.33 10.75 -30.36
C TYR A 828 -14.79 9.56 -31.20
N HIS A 829 -14.42 9.77 -32.47
CA HIS A 829 -14.09 8.70 -33.41
C HIS A 829 -12.73 8.86 -34.09
N GLY A 830 -11.96 9.90 -33.72
CA GLY A 830 -10.63 10.21 -34.26
C GLY A 830 -10.60 10.64 -35.72
N THR A 831 -11.72 10.50 -36.43
CA THR A 831 -11.85 10.58 -37.89
C THR A 831 -13.19 11.18 -38.34
N SER A 832 -14.06 11.64 -37.42
CA SER A 832 -15.42 12.04 -37.79
C SER A 832 -15.53 13.45 -38.39
N GLU A 833 -16.48 13.65 -39.31
CA GLU A 833 -16.84 14.98 -39.82
C GLU A 833 -17.62 15.84 -38.80
N GLU A 834 -18.03 15.26 -37.67
CA GLU A 834 -18.77 15.93 -36.59
C GLU A 834 -17.85 16.16 -35.39
N PHE A 835 -17.87 17.40 -34.89
CA PHE A 835 -17.19 17.84 -33.67
C PHE A 835 -18.23 18.37 -32.69
N TYR A 836 -18.08 18.03 -31.42
CA TYR A 836 -19.02 18.40 -30.37
C TYR A 836 -18.41 19.48 -29.46
N PRO A 837 -18.93 20.72 -29.49
CA PRO A 837 -18.32 21.83 -28.77
C PRO A 837 -18.70 21.82 -27.29
N GLY A 838 -17.73 22.14 -26.44
CA GLY A 838 -17.93 22.23 -25.01
C GLY A 838 -16.85 23.03 -24.28
N VAL A 839 -16.91 22.99 -22.95
CA VAL A 839 -15.96 23.65 -22.04
C VAL A 839 -15.43 22.63 -21.05
N ILE A 840 -14.11 22.59 -20.87
CA ILE A 840 -13.47 21.76 -19.84
C ILE A 840 -13.87 22.30 -18.47
N THR A 841 -14.63 21.49 -17.74
CA THR A 841 -15.11 21.78 -16.37
C THR A 841 -14.22 21.18 -15.30
N ASN A 842 -13.53 20.08 -15.60
CA ASN A 842 -12.52 19.47 -14.75
C ASN A 842 -11.43 18.81 -15.60
N ILE A 843 -10.20 18.73 -15.09
CA ILE A 843 -9.15 17.87 -15.64
C ILE A 843 -8.92 16.77 -14.61
N HIS A 844 -9.16 15.54 -15.03
CA HIS A 844 -8.99 14.38 -14.18
C HIS A 844 -7.51 14.03 -14.02
N PRO A 845 -7.15 13.35 -12.94
CA PRO A 845 -5.76 13.06 -12.65
C PRO A 845 -5.13 12.05 -13.63
N ASP A 846 -5.93 11.17 -14.24
CA ASP A 846 -5.50 10.27 -15.32
C ASP A 846 -5.21 11.01 -16.64
N GLY A 847 -5.66 12.25 -16.76
CA GLY A 847 -5.46 13.10 -17.92
C GLY A 847 -6.72 13.38 -18.73
N THR A 848 -7.77 12.57 -18.57
CA THR A 848 -9.05 12.84 -19.21
C THR A 848 -9.63 14.18 -18.72
N CYS A 849 -10.53 14.78 -19.49
CA CYS A 849 -11.17 16.06 -19.16
C CYS A 849 -12.68 15.89 -19.09
N SER A 850 -13.33 16.35 -18.00
CA SER A 850 -14.79 16.51 -18.00
C SER A 850 -15.17 17.69 -18.88
N VAL A 851 -15.70 17.42 -20.06
CA VAL A 851 -16.26 18.42 -20.96
C VAL A 851 -17.75 18.59 -20.65
N ARG A 852 -18.17 19.83 -20.46
CA ARG A 852 -19.59 20.21 -20.52
C ARG A 852 -19.89 20.72 -21.92
N PHE A 853 -20.70 19.97 -22.66
CA PHE A 853 -21.11 20.31 -24.02
C PHE A 853 -22.08 21.49 -24.04
N ASP A 854 -22.18 22.17 -25.19
CA ASP A 854 -23.05 23.33 -25.37
C ASP A 854 -24.56 22.96 -25.36
N ASP A 855 -24.92 21.67 -25.49
CA ASP A 855 -26.27 21.15 -25.28
C ASP A 855 -26.65 20.89 -23.80
N GLY A 856 -25.65 20.89 -22.91
CA GLY A 856 -25.79 20.65 -21.48
C GLY A 856 -25.40 19.24 -21.01
N GLU A 857 -24.94 18.34 -21.87
CA GLU A 857 -24.36 17.06 -21.46
C GLU A 857 -22.98 17.24 -20.80
N HIS A 858 -22.56 16.26 -19.98
CA HIS A 858 -21.30 16.26 -19.24
C HIS A 858 -20.65 14.87 -19.31
N THR A 859 -19.50 14.76 -19.96
CA THR A 859 -18.79 13.47 -20.18
C THR A 859 -17.28 13.64 -19.98
N ALA A 860 -16.60 12.58 -19.53
CA ALA A 860 -15.13 12.54 -19.44
C ALA A 860 -14.53 12.07 -20.77
N ILE A 861 -13.55 12.82 -21.29
CA ILE A 861 -13.01 12.69 -22.65
C ILE A 861 -11.48 12.58 -22.58
N GLY A 862 -10.87 11.63 -23.29
CA GLY A 862 -9.41 11.53 -23.43
C GLY A 862 -8.80 12.72 -24.18
N ARG A 863 -7.54 13.07 -23.90
CA ARG A 863 -6.90 14.28 -24.47
C ARG A 863 -6.70 14.20 -25.97
N GLU A 864 -6.44 13.01 -26.46
CA GLU A 864 -6.35 12.61 -27.85
C GLU A 864 -7.60 12.95 -28.67
N TYR A 865 -8.76 13.02 -28.01
CA TYR A 865 -10.06 13.37 -28.60
C TYR A 865 -10.42 14.86 -28.46
N LEU A 866 -9.55 15.68 -27.83
CA LEU A 866 -9.79 17.10 -27.58
C LEU A 866 -8.99 17.98 -28.55
N LEU A 867 -9.69 18.94 -29.17
CA LEU A 867 -9.10 20.04 -29.93
C LEU A 867 -9.47 21.37 -29.28
N HIS A 868 -8.67 22.42 -29.50
CA HIS A 868 -9.07 23.77 -29.11
C HIS A 868 -10.26 24.21 -29.97
N PHE A 869 -11.30 24.78 -29.35
CA PHE A 869 -12.53 25.16 -30.05
C PHE A 869 -12.30 26.33 -31.04
N GLU A 870 -12.66 26.14 -32.31
CA GLU A 870 -12.58 27.18 -33.34
C GLU A 870 -13.93 27.90 -33.51
N GLU A 871 -14.01 29.20 -33.18
CA GLU A 871 -15.19 30.03 -33.49
C GLU A 871 -15.28 30.33 -35.00
N SER A 872 -16.19 29.61 -35.68
CA SER A 872 -16.56 29.77 -37.11
C SER A 872 -17.19 31.12 -37.47
#